data_AF-A0A5B1L858-F1
#
_entry.id   AF-A0A5B1L858-F1
#
_cell.length_a   1.000
_cell.length_b   1.000
_cell.length_c   1.000
_cell.angle_alpha   90.00
_cell.angle_beta   90.00
_cell.angle_gamma   90.00
#
_symmetry.space_group_name_H-M   'P 1'
#
loop_
_entity.id
_entity.type
_entity.pdbx_description
1 polymer ?
#
loop_
_entity_poly.entity_id
_entity_poly.type
_entity_poly.pdbx_seq_one_letter_code
_entity_poly.pdbx_strand_id
1 'polypeptide(L)'
;MTYDERPVADAVAGHDRQVRAQVLVAADPDRVRALLGDLGQLPAWMEMHAGWRGTPPAAAVEGLTFVEQVKIMGIPAEVAWTVDRADAEGITITGEGPMGIVLVMSFALDPAEGGTAVTLDCGLSGDPVRGPMGGSVSTSIGEALEASLAALARLATTEVDASARAAAGIVHHASGAVLDPRTPVIVGAGQVVQRVPDPTKDPVELAVEALRAAEADAGGAGLLSGADAVYAVATTSWTYRDQAALVAERVGAQPQETIQSARFGGDAGQALINAAGQAIADGDASVVLVCGAEAGATLAAAQKSGIEVTWPQQAADVTPTRVLGSEREANNQAEADAGLGAPVYTYGLIESALRARSGASIAEHQATITELWAGLSQIAADNPYAWQPTAMTAEELADTGDSNRLVSAPYSKLLCANLQVDLASGLIMTSAAAAEAAGVPQEKWVFLHAGAAAYDEWFVSERGDLTASPAIRAIGKAALAEAGLQIDQVKHVDLYSCFPSAVQIAAHELGLPVGDPARPLSVTGGLTFAGGPGNNYGGHAVATLVQRLRDDPDSYGLSTSLGWYLTKHALGIYSATPPAHPYRALAPVVPPEPTRRALVGYQGPATIEAATVQYDRDGQPVAAIVSGVTPDGARALVRTKDASVAVELASADPIGWQVTVAGSDVTIEDRDRHEVPPCPEPTVLVEDRGQVRVITLNRPARRNAIDLATAQLLEKVIDAFEDDDSVRVAVLTGAGGTFCAGMDLKAAAMGEFAITERRGPLGIAAQPISKPVIAAVEGHALAGGCELALVADLIVASSDSQFGIPEVKRGLVAAAGGVLRLSQRLPRNVAVELALTGDPMPAARMAELGLVNRIAEPGKVLDAALDLAQQIVINAPISVAVSREIIEQAPGWSREEEFQRQLDLATRAVLSEDATEGVVAFAEHRQPVWKGR
;
A
#
# COMPACT_ATOMS: atom_id res chain seq x y z
N MET A 1 1.04 -14.41 -55.84
CA MET A 1 2.24 -14.69 -55.04
C MET A 1 1.75 -15.27 -53.73
N THR A 2 2.36 -16.35 -53.24
CA THR A 2 2.36 -16.61 -51.81
C THR A 2 3.00 -15.39 -51.15
N TYR A 3 2.35 -14.81 -50.15
CA TYR A 3 2.79 -13.54 -49.54
C TYR A 3 4.22 -13.61 -48.93
N ASP A 4 4.73 -14.82 -48.73
CA ASP A 4 6.09 -15.17 -48.30
C ASP A 4 7.21 -14.82 -49.34
N GLU A 5 6.87 -14.31 -50.53
CA GLU A 5 7.85 -14.03 -51.62
C GLU A 5 8.01 -12.54 -51.99
N ARG A 6 7.48 -11.58 -51.20
CA ARG A 6 7.61 -10.14 -51.49
C ARG A 6 9.06 -9.65 -51.28
N PRO A 7 9.68 -8.91 -52.23
CA PRO A 7 11.01 -8.32 -52.01
C PRO A 7 11.01 -7.28 -50.88
N VAL A 8 12.17 -7.04 -50.23
CA VAL A 8 12.36 -5.96 -49.23
C VAL A 8 12.05 -4.62 -49.89
N ALA A 9 11.30 -3.76 -49.20
CA ALA A 9 10.97 -2.44 -49.70
C ALA A 9 12.24 -1.68 -50.13
N ASP A 10 12.22 -1.08 -51.33
CA ASP A 10 13.38 -0.34 -51.88
C ASP A 10 13.83 0.80 -50.94
N ALA A 11 12.89 1.37 -50.16
CA ALA A 11 13.18 2.40 -49.14
C ALA A 11 14.05 1.90 -47.99
N VAL A 12 14.07 0.59 -47.75
CA VAL A 12 14.84 -0.09 -46.69
C VAL A 12 16.11 -0.74 -47.27
N ALA A 13 16.17 -0.89 -48.60
CA ALA A 13 17.27 -1.49 -49.33
C ALA A 13 18.50 -0.56 -49.37
N GLY A 14 19.44 -0.76 -48.45
CA GLY A 14 20.70 0.01 -48.36
C GLY A 14 21.14 0.36 -46.95
N HIS A 15 20.30 0.09 -45.95
CA HIS A 15 20.61 0.30 -44.53
C HIS A 15 21.53 -0.80 -43.96
N ASP A 16 22.33 -0.44 -42.94
CA ASP A 16 23.36 -1.31 -42.33
C ASP A 16 22.80 -2.66 -41.85
N ARG A 17 21.56 -2.68 -41.35
CA ARG A 17 20.80 -3.91 -41.02
C ARG A 17 19.34 -3.76 -41.44
N GLN A 18 18.69 -4.89 -41.64
CA GLN A 18 17.29 -4.97 -42.07
C GLN A 18 16.57 -6.01 -41.25
N VAL A 19 15.35 -5.68 -40.84
CA VAL A 19 14.47 -6.54 -40.07
C VAL A 19 13.10 -6.52 -40.72
N ARG A 20 12.45 -7.67 -40.75
CA ARG A 20 11.14 -7.86 -41.38
C ARG A 20 10.23 -8.62 -40.44
N ALA A 21 8.99 -8.14 -40.33
CA ALA A 21 7.90 -8.85 -39.69
C ALA A 21 6.68 -8.89 -40.62
N GLN A 22 5.86 -9.92 -40.47
CA GLN A 22 4.72 -10.17 -41.35
C GLN A 22 3.56 -10.81 -40.58
N VAL A 23 2.33 -10.34 -40.83
CA VAL A 23 1.12 -10.93 -40.24
C VAL A 23 -0.06 -10.90 -41.23
N LEU A 24 -0.97 -11.88 -41.12
CA LEU A 24 -2.27 -11.83 -41.78
C LEU A 24 -3.30 -11.26 -40.80
N VAL A 25 -3.87 -10.09 -41.14
CA VAL A 25 -4.89 -9.42 -40.34
C VAL A 25 -6.27 -9.77 -40.89
N ALA A 26 -7.16 -10.30 -40.05
CA ALA A 26 -8.53 -10.68 -40.44
C ALA A 26 -9.48 -9.46 -40.57
N ALA A 27 -9.06 -8.43 -41.30
CA ALA A 27 -9.83 -7.22 -41.61
C ALA A 27 -9.59 -6.81 -43.07
N ASP A 28 -10.51 -6.02 -43.63
CA ASP A 28 -10.36 -5.49 -44.99
C ASP A 28 -9.20 -4.47 -45.08
N PRO A 29 -8.61 -4.26 -46.28
CA PRO A 29 -7.45 -3.40 -46.43
C PRO A 29 -7.68 -1.94 -46.03
N ASP A 30 -8.91 -1.43 -46.14
CA ASP A 30 -9.23 -0.05 -45.81
C ASP A 30 -9.27 0.15 -44.29
N ARG A 31 -9.76 -0.84 -43.54
CA ARG A 31 -9.70 -0.86 -42.07
C ARG A 31 -8.27 -0.89 -41.56
N VAL A 32 -7.43 -1.76 -42.12
CA VAL A 32 -6.01 -1.86 -41.71
C VAL A 32 -5.26 -0.58 -42.08
N ARG A 33 -5.54 0.00 -43.25
CA ARG A 33 -5.00 1.29 -43.67
C ARG A 33 -5.39 2.42 -42.71
N ALA A 34 -6.64 2.46 -42.26
CA ALA A 34 -7.09 3.48 -41.32
C ALA A 34 -6.30 3.42 -40.00
N LEU A 35 -6.00 2.23 -39.49
CA LEU A 35 -5.23 2.04 -38.26
C LEU A 35 -3.73 2.38 -38.41
N LEU A 36 -3.14 2.04 -39.55
CA LEU A 36 -1.76 2.43 -39.86
C LEU A 36 -1.64 3.94 -40.10
N GLY A 37 -2.66 4.52 -40.74
CA GLY A 37 -2.72 5.94 -41.09
C GLY A 37 -3.11 6.84 -39.93
N ASP A 38 -3.72 6.32 -38.86
CA ASP A 38 -3.99 7.06 -37.63
C ASP A 38 -2.78 6.93 -36.69
N LEU A 39 -1.86 7.90 -36.80
CA LEU A 39 -0.68 7.92 -35.93
C LEU A 39 -1.06 8.13 -34.45
N GLY A 40 -2.26 8.61 -34.14
CA GLY A 40 -2.75 8.69 -32.76
C GLY A 40 -3.03 7.34 -32.14
N GLN A 41 -3.22 6.29 -32.96
CA GLN A 41 -3.41 4.90 -32.53
C GLN A 41 -2.12 4.10 -32.43
N LEU A 42 -0.96 4.67 -32.82
CA LEU A 42 0.35 4.01 -32.63
C LEU A 42 0.55 3.45 -31.21
N PRO A 43 0.19 4.15 -30.11
CA PRO A 43 0.36 3.61 -28.75
C PRO A 43 -0.41 2.31 -28.49
N ALA A 44 -1.52 2.08 -29.21
CA ALA A 44 -2.38 0.93 -29.01
C ALA A 44 -1.84 -0.35 -29.67
N TRP A 45 -0.88 -0.24 -30.59
CA TRP A 45 -0.38 -1.40 -31.33
C TRP A 45 1.12 -1.40 -31.64
N MET A 46 1.84 -0.30 -31.49
CA MET A 46 3.29 -0.25 -31.66
C MET A 46 3.97 -0.50 -30.32
N GLU A 47 4.52 -1.70 -30.13
CA GLU A 47 5.22 -2.10 -28.89
C GLU A 47 6.41 -1.18 -28.57
N MET A 48 7.04 -0.67 -29.63
CA MET A 48 8.12 0.29 -29.49
C MET A 48 7.62 1.64 -28.99
N HIS A 49 6.33 1.96 -28.97
CA HIS A 49 5.86 3.27 -28.51
C HIS A 49 6.01 3.43 -26.98
N ALA A 50 6.55 4.57 -26.54
CA ALA A 50 6.69 4.93 -25.12
C ALA A 50 6.05 6.28 -24.78
N GLY A 51 5.74 7.11 -25.77
CA GLY A 51 5.11 8.42 -25.57
C GLY A 51 5.30 9.37 -26.75
N TRP A 52 4.67 10.53 -26.70
CA TRP A 52 4.82 11.61 -27.68
C TRP A 52 5.59 12.79 -27.09
N ARG A 53 6.43 13.44 -27.90
CA ARG A 53 6.99 14.74 -27.54
C ARG A 53 6.20 15.84 -28.23
N GLY A 54 5.38 16.55 -27.46
CA GLY A 54 4.45 17.56 -27.97
C GLY A 54 3.09 16.96 -28.32
N THR A 55 2.33 17.61 -29.20
CA THR A 55 1.00 17.14 -29.59
C THR A 55 1.13 15.87 -30.45
N PRO A 56 0.44 14.77 -30.11
CA PRO A 56 0.45 13.56 -30.92
C PRO A 56 0.00 13.83 -32.37
N PRO A 57 0.68 13.27 -33.37
CA PRO A 57 0.25 13.38 -34.75
C PRO A 57 -1.07 12.61 -34.95
N ALA A 58 -2.06 13.24 -35.59
CA ALA A 58 -3.38 12.64 -35.78
C ALA A 58 -3.46 11.69 -36.99
N ALA A 59 -2.68 11.94 -38.05
CA ALA A 59 -2.70 11.09 -39.24
C ALA A 59 -1.36 11.13 -39.96
N ALA A 60 -0.98 10.02 -40.59
CA ALA A 60 0.19 9.91 -41.46
C ALA A 60 -0.09 10.66 -42.76
N VAL A 61 0.51 11.84 -42.90
CA VAL A 61 0.45 12.68 -44.10
C VAL A 61 1.86 12.88 -44.61
N GLU A 62 2.08 12.70 -45.91
CA GLU A 62 3.39 12.90 -46.53
C GLU A 62 3.98 14.28 -46.18
N GLY A 63 5.23 14.28 -45.71
CA GLY A 63 5.95 15.47 -45.22
C GLY A 63 5.67 15.85 -43.77
N LEU A 64 4.79 15.12 -43.05
CA LEU A 64 4.57 15.33 -41.62
C LEU A 64 5.82 14.93 -40.82
N THR A 65 6.28 15.83 -39.95
CA THR A 65 7.35 15.54 -38.98
C THR A 65 6.79 15.51 -37.58
N PHE A 66 7.20 14.53 -36.78
CA PHE A 66 6.79 14.41 -35.37
C PHE A 66 7.91 13.78 -34.54
N VAL A 67 7.83 13.90 -33.22
CA VAL A 67 8.81 13.31 -32.31
C VAL A 67 8.11 12.33 -31.38
N GLU A 68 8.60 11.10 -31.39
CA GLU A 68 8.07 9.98 -30.62
C GLU A 68 9.14 9.50 -29.63
N GLN A 69 8.74 9.14 -28.41
CA GLN A 69 9.57 8.33 -27.54
C GLN A 69 9.34 6.87 -27.91
N VAL A 70 10.39 6.16 -28.31
CA VAL A 70 10.36 4.76 -28.71
C VAL A 70 11.29 3.89 -27.87
N LYS A 71 10.85 2.72 -27.44
CA LYS A 71 11.66 1.70 -26.76
C LYS A 71 12.55 0.98 -27.77
N ILE A 72 13.85 1.25 -27.74
CA ILE A 72 14.85 0.49 -28.51
C ILE A 72 15.61 -0.39 -27.52
N MET A 73 15.32 -1.69 -27.45
CA MET A 73 15.80 -2.59 -26.39
C MET A 73 15.20 -2.32 -25.00
N GLY A 74 13.91 -1.96 -24.92
CA GLY A 74 13.21 -1.71 -23.64
C GLY A 74 13.46 -0.31 -23.05
N ILE A 75 14.01 0.56 -23.88
CA ILE A 75 14.73 1.79 -23.50
C ILE A 75 14.08 2.95 -24.26
N PRO A 76 13.23 3.78 -23.63
CA PRO A 76 12.67 5.03 -24.21
C PRO A 76 13.69 6.02 -24.83
N ALA A 77 13.87 6.03 -26.15
CA ALA A 77 14.68 7.01 -26.89
C ALA A 77 13.78 7.95 -27.70
N GLU A 78 14.15 9.23 -27.85
CA GLU A 78 13.42 10.14 -28.73
C GLU A 78 13.84 9.97 -30.19
N VAL A 79 12.87 9.75 -31.07
CA VAL A 79 13.07 9.67 -32.52
C VAL A 79 12.24 10.73 -33.21
N ALA A 80 12.92 11.56 -34.00
CA ALA A 80 12.27 12.54 -34.87
C ALA A 80 11.92 11.86 -36.20
N TRP A 81 10.63 11.59 -36.39
CA TRP A 81 10.08 10.94 -37.57
C TRP A 81 9.67 11.95 -38.63
N THR A 82 9.79 11.53 -39.89
CA THR A 82 9.23 12.15 -41.08
C THR A 82 8.43 11.10 -41.83
N VAL A 83 7.18 11.42 -42.21
CA VAL A 83 6.38 10.56 -43.08
C VAL A 83 6.80 10.79 -44.53
N ASP A 84 7.52 9.84 -45.10
CA ASP A 84 8.04 9.92 -46.47
C ASP A 84 6.97 9.58 -47.51
N ARG A 85 6.03 8.69 -47.14
CA ARG A 85 4.95 8.25 -48.02
C ARG A 85 3.77 7.75 -47.20
N ALA A 86 2.55 8.09 -47.61
CA ALA A 86 1.32 7.53 -47.07
C ALA A 86 0.26 7.44 -48.18
N ASP A 87 0.07 6.24 -48.75
CA ASP A 87 -0.76 6.03 -49.95
C ASP A 87 -1.59 4.74 -49.89
N ALA A 88 -2.16 4.35 -51.04
CA ALA A 88 -2.99 3.15 -51.19
C ALA A 88 -2.19 1.83 -51.03
N GLU A 89 -0.86 1.85 -51.08
CA GLU A 89 -0.01 0.67 -50.98
C GLU A 89 0.63 0.53 -49.58
N GLY A 90 0.70 1.63 -48.80
CA GLY A 90 1.14 1.59 -47.41
C GLY A 90 1.71 2.91 -46.90
N ILE A 91 2.55 2.82 -45.86
CA ILE A 91 3.16 3.99 -45.18
C ILE A 91 4.65 3.77 -45.04
N THR A 92 5.44 4.80 -45.31
CA THR A 92 6.89 4.80 -45.08
C THR A 92 7.25 6.00 -44.21
N ILE A 93 7.97 5.74 -43.11
CA ILE A 93 8.45 6.77 -42.18
C ILE A 93 9.96 6.62 -41.94
N THR A 94 10.66 7.74 -41.88
CA THR A 94 12.09 7.81 -41.56
C THR A 94 12.29 8.57 -40.26
N GLY A 95 12.97 7.94 -39.30
CA GLY A 95 13.23 8.44 -37.97
C GLY A 95 14.71 8.66 -37.72
N GLU A 96 15.08 9.81 -37.18
CA GLU A 96 16.42 10.08 -36.66
C GLU A 96 16.39 10.14 -35.12
N GLY A 97 17.15 9.25 -34.48
CA GLY A 97 17.25 9.11 -33.03
C GLY A 97 18.61 9.56 -32.49
N PRO A 98 18.81 9.52 -31.15
CA PRO A 98 20.07 9.88 -30.51
C PRO A 98 21.24 9.04 -31.04
N MET A 99 22.45 9.61 -30.96
CA MET A 99 23.69 8.97 -31.42
C MET A 99 23.73 8.63 -32.93
N GLY A 100 22.92 9.32 -33.75
CA GLY A 100 22.91 9.15 -35.20
C GLY A 100 22.25 7.86 -35.67
N ILE A 101 21.40 7.24 -34.84
CA ILE A 101 20.58 6.09 -35.25
C ILE A 101 19.53 6.58 -36.25
N VAL A 102 19.44 5.89 -37.39
CA VAL A 102 18.42 6.11 -38.40
C VAL A 102 17.57 4.86 -38.51
N LEU A 103 16.25 5.03 -38.38
CA LEU A 103 15.23 4.01 -38.55
C LEU A 103 14.41 4.34 -39.79
N VAL A 104 14.22 3.39 -40.69
CA VAL A 104 13.29 3.55 -41.82
C VAL A 104 12.29 2.42 -41.75
N MET A 105 11.02 2.73 -41.52
CA MET A 105 9.95 1.74 -41.44
C MET A 105 9.03 1.85 -42.64
N SER A 106 8.77 0.73 -43.31
CA SER A 106 7.86 0.64 -44.43
C SER A 106 6.81 -0.44 -44.18
N PHE A 107 5.56 0.00 -44.06
CA PHE A 107 4.38 -0.84 -43.97
C PHE A 107 3.82 -1.04 -45.37
N ALA A 108 3.59 -2.29 -45.77
CA ALA A 108 3.02 -2.62 -47.05
C ALA A 108 1.79 -3.51 -46.88
N LEU A 109 0.73 -3.23 -47.65
CA LEU A 109 -0.57 -3.88 -47.55
C LEU A 109 -0.89 -4.67 -48.81
N ASP A 110 -1.15 -5.97 -48.67
CA ASP A 110 -1.61 -6.84 -49.77
C ASP A 110 -2.94 -7.52 -49.41
N PRO A 111 -3.98 -7.42 -50.25
CA PRO A 111 -5.18 -8.23 -50.10
C PRO A 111 -4.85 -9.73 -50.19
N ALA A 112 -5.32 -10.53 -49.23
CA ALA A 112 -5.05 -11.96 -49.15
C ALA A 112 -6.31 -12.77 -48.80
N GLU A 113 -6.29 -14.09 -49.01
CA GLU A 113 -7.40 -14.96 -48.62
C GLU A 113 -7.51 -14.98 -47.07
N GLY A 114 -8.65 -14.56 -46.53
CA GLY A 114 -8.89 -14.46 -45.09
C GLY A 114 -8.60 -13.08 -44.46
N GLY A 115 -8.20 -12.07 -45.24
CA GLY A 115 -8.01 -10.70 -44.73
C GLY A 115 -6.98 -9.87 -45.51
N THR A 116 -6.14 -9.13 -44.80
CA THR A 116 -5.08 -8.28 -45.37
C THR A 116 -3.73 -8.72 -44.82
N ALA A 117 -2.77 -9.02 -45.70
CA ALA A 117 -1.41 -9.31 -45.30
C ALA A 117 -0.63 -8.00 -45.12
N VAL A 118 0.00 -7.83 -43.96
CA VAL A 118 0.73 -6.60 -43.59
C VAL A 118 2.20 -6.94 -43.42
N THR A 119 3.05 -6.38 -44.29
CA THR A 119 4.52 -6.49 -44.19
C THR A 119 5.07 -5.24 -43.54
N LEU A 120 5.90 -5.40 -42.52
CA LEU A 120 6.67 -4.32 -41.92
C LEU A 120 8.16 -4.56 -42.14
N ASP A 121 8.75 -3.76 -43.02
CA ASP A 121 10.18 -3.73 -43.25
C ASP A 121 10.81 -2.58 -42.46
N CYS A 122 11.88 -2.84 -41.73
CA CYS A 122 12.62 -1.84 -40.96
C CYS A 122 14.11 -1.85 -41.33
N GLY A 123 14.60 -0.70 -41.79
CA GLY A 123 16.02 -0.42 -42.04
C GLY A 123 16.65 0.28 -40.85
N LEU A 124 17.80 -0.23 -40.43
CA LEU A 124 18.55 0.29 -39.28
C LEU A 124 19.92 0.79 -39.76
N SER A 125 20.30 2.00 -39.40
CA SER A 125 21.64 2.53 -39.71
C SER A 125 22.16 3.43 -38.59
N GLY A 126 23.47 3.66 -38.58
CA GLY A 126 24.12 4.53 -37.59
C GLY A 126 25.18 3.81 -36.75
N ASP A 127 25.96 4.58 -36.01
CA ASP A 127 27.13 4.08 -35.27
C ASP A 127 26.79 2.96 -34.26
N PRO A 128 25.68 3.03 -33.49
CA PRO A 128 25.26 1.94 -32.60
C PRO A 128 24.87 0.65 -33.33
N VAL A 129 24.37 0.75 -34.57
CA VAL A 129 23.93 -0.39 -35.42
C VAL A 129 25.11 -1.08 -36.11
N ARG A 130 26.15 -0.32 -36.45
CA ARG A 130 27.42 -0.84 -37.02
C ARG A 130 28.35 -1.44 -35.96
N GLY A 131 28.17 -1.07 -34.71
CA GLY A 131 28.93 -1.56 -33.56
C GLY A 131 28.58 -3.00 -33.14
N PRO A 132 29.25 -3.51 -32.08
CA PRO A 132 29.06 -4.89 -31.60
C PRO A 132 27.64 -5.20 -31.11
N MET A 133 26.86 -4.18 -30.71
CA MET A 133 25.46 -4.32 -30.30
C MET A 133 24.47 -4.43 -31.46
N GLY A 134 24.90 -4.22 -32.71
CA GLY A 134 24.00 -4.17 -33.86
C GLY A 134 23.17 -5.44 -34.06
N GLY A 135 23.69 -6.60 -33.65
CA GLY A 135 22.93 -7.86 -33.65
C GLY A 135 21.76 -7.81 -32.67
N SER A 136 22.00 -7.45 -31.41
CA SER A 136 20.99 -7.36 -30.35
C SER A 136 19.93 -6.30 -30.64
N VAL A 137 20.33 -5.13 -31.17
CA VAL A 137 19.39 -4.08 -31.61
C VAL A 137 18.48 -4.60 -32.72
N SER A 138 19.05 -5.31 -33.70
CA SER A 138 18.28 -5.91 -34.80
C SER A 138 17.30 -6.98 -34.32
N THR A 139 17.71 -7.82 -33.36
CA THR A 139 16.84 -8.86 -32.77
C THR A 139 15.72 -8.24 -31.95
N SER A 140 16.03 -7.31 -31.04
CA SER A 140 15.03 -6.65 -30.20
C SER A 140 14.01 -5.86 -31.00
N ILE A 141 14.46 -5.14 -32.04
CA ILE A 141 13.54 -4.46 -32.96
C ILE A 141 12.68 -5.49 -33.70
N GLY A 142 13.25 -6.61 -34.15
CA GLY A 142 12.47 -7.68 -34.79
C GLY A 142 11.35 -8.24 -33.92
N GLU A 143 11.67 -8.58 -32.68
CA GLU A 143 10.69 -9.05 -31.70
C GLU A 143 9.61 -8.00 -31.44
N ALA A 144 9.99 -6.72 -31.32
CA ALA A 144 9.05 -5.63 -31.13
C ALA A 144 8.15 -5.41 -32.36
N LEU A 145 8.66 -5.55 -33.59
CA LEU A 145 7.87 -5.44 -34.82
C LEU A 145 6.87 -6.61 -34.95
N GLU A 146 7.28 -7.83 -34.61
CA GLU A 146 6.38 -9.00 -34.57
C GLU A 146 5.27 -8.81 -33.53
N ALA A 147 5.62 -8.38 -32.31
CA ALA A 147 4.66 -8.05 -31.27
C ALA A 147 3.69 -6.93 -31.70
N SER A 148 4.22 -5.91 -32.38
CA SER A 148 3.43 -4.78 -32.87
C SER A 148 2.42 -5.20 -33.94
N LEU A 149 2.84 -6.03 -34.90
CA LEU A 149 1.94 -6.58 -35.91
C LEU A 149 0.89 -7.51 -35.30
N ALA A 150 1.24 -8.28 -34.26
CA ALA A 150 0.27 -9.09 -33.53
C ALA A 150 -0.76 -8.23 -32.76
N ALA A 151 -0.33 -7.11 -32.18
CA ALA A 151 -1.22 -6.15 -31.52
C ALA A 151 -2.14 -5.42 -32.53
N LEU A 152 -1.58 -5.00 -33.67
CA LEU A 152 -2.34 -4.42 -34.78
C LEU A 152 -3.41 -5.38 -35.30
N ALA A 153 -3.08 -6.67 -35.42
CA ALA A 153 -4.04 -7.68 -35.85
C ALA A 153 -5.21 -7.83 -34.86
N ARG A 154 -4.96 -7.73 -33.55
CA ARG A 154 -6.01 -7.72 -32.52
C ARG A 154 -6.86 -6.46 -32.58
N LEU A 155 -6.22 -5.30 -32.69
CA LEU A 155 -6.86 -3.98 -32.75
C LEU A 155 -7.75 -3.83 -33.99
N ALA A 156 -7.32 -4.38 -35.13
CA ALA A 156 -8.10 -4.37 -36.38
C ALA A 156 -9.40 -5.17 -36.30
N THR A 157 -9.46 -6.16 -35.39
CA THR A 157 -10.65 -6.99 -35.16
C THR A 157 -11.55 -6.49 -34.03
N THR A 158 -11.15 -5.44 -33.31
CA THR A 158 -11.95 -4.79 -32.26
C THR A 158 -12.81 -3.68 -32.88
N GLU A 159 -14.12 -3.69 -32.62
CA GLU A 159 -15.00 -2.55 -32.94
C GLU A 159 -14.56 -1.36 -32.07
N VAL A 160 -14.20 -0.23 -32.70
CA VAL A 160 -13.62 0.94 -32.02
C VAL A 160 -14.71 1.94 -31.67
N ASP A 161 -14.78 2.34 -30.40
CA ASP A 161 -15.48 3.54 -29.93
C ASP A 161 -14.54 4.47 -29.14
N ALA A 162 -14.70 5.78 -29.39
CA ALA A 162 -14.37 6.97 -28.60
C ALA A 162 -13.00 7.24 -27.90
N SER A 163 -11.91 6.46 -28.01
CA SER A 163 -10.66 6.77 -27.28
C SER A 163 -9.72 7.82 -27.91
N ALA A 164 -9.93 8.24 -29.16
CA ALA A 164 -9.02 9.14 -29.88
C ALA A 164 -9.08 10.64 -29.47
N ARG A 165 -9.73 10.99 -28.33
CA ARG A 165 -9.78 12.37 -27.80
C ARG A 165 -8.75 12.67 -26.69
N ALA A 166 -7.99 11.69 -26.20
CA ALA A 166 -7.24 11.76 -24.95
C ALA A 166 -5.89 12.54 -24.95
N ALA A 167 -5.57 13.34 -25.97
CA ALA A 167 -4.33 14.14 -25.99
C ALA A 167 -4.50 15.59 -25.49
N ALA A 168 -5.74 16.07 -25.35
CA ALA A 168 -6.03 17.38 -24.77
C ALA A 168 -6.37 17.21 -23.28
N GLY A 169 -5.73 17.98 -22.40
CA GLY A 169 -6.07 18.00 -20.98
C GLY A 169 -7.54 18.40 -20.77
N ILE A 170 -8.17 17.82 -19.75
CA ILE A 170 -9.60 18.02 -19.47
C ILE A 170 -9.77 19.33 -18.70
N VAL A 171 -10.55 20.28 -19.23
CA VAL A 171 -10.78 21.55 -18.54
C VAL A 171 -11.89 21.38 -17.52
N HIS A 172 -11.56 21.47 -16.24
CA HIS A 172 -12.56 21.56 -15.19
C HIS A 172 -13.17 22.96 -15.17
N HIS A 173 -14.44 23.09 -15.55
CA HIS A 173 -15.12 24.36 -15.80
C HIS A 173 -15.23 25.25 -14.57
N ALA A 174 -15.49 24.67 -13.38
CA ALA A 174 -15.70 25.46 -12.17
C ALA A 174 -14.39 26.10 -11.66
N SER A 175 -13.27 25.38 -11.73
CA SER A 175 -11.96 25.88 -11.27
C SER A 175 -11.10 26.49 -12.38
N GLY A 176 -11.41 26.20 -13.64
CA GLY A 176 -10.56 26.53 -14.80
C GLY A 176 -9.28 25.70 -14.91
N ALA A 177 -9.10 24.69 -14.04
CA ALA A 177 -7.92 23.84 -14.04
C ALA A 177 -7.90 22.90 -15.26
N VAL A 178 -6.73 22.67 -15.83
CA VAL A 178 -6.51 21.65 -16.86
C VAL A 178 -6.02 20.39 -16.16
N LEU A 179 -6.79 19.32 -16.24
CA LEU A 179 -6.53 18.05 -15.59
C LEU A 179 -5.77 17.08 -16.50
N ASP A 180 -4.93 16.22 -15.91
CA ASP A 180 -4.47 15.02 -16.59
C ASP A 180 -5.71 14.16 -16.93
N PRO A 181 -5.86 13.68 -18.18
CA PRO A 181 -6.93 12.76 -18.60
C PRO A 181 -7.16 11.58 -17.65
N ARG A 182 -6.10 11.10 -16.97
CA ARG A 182 -6.11 9.97 -16.03
C ARG A 182 -6.43 10.37 -14.59
N THR A 183 -6.80 11.63 -14.32
CA THR A 183 -7.17 12.05 -12.96
C THR A 183 -8.38 11.24 -12.49
N PRO A 184 -8.30 10.49 -11.36
CA PRO A 184 -9.41 9.70 -10.86
C PRO A 184 -10.50 10.59 -10.27
N VAL A 185 -11.75 10.29 -10.64
CA VAL A 185 -12.95 11.02 -10.20
C VAL A 185 -14.07 10.04 -9.87
N ILE A 186 -14.73 10.26 -8.73
CA ILE A 186 -16.00 9.61 -8.41
C ILE A 186 -17.11 10.39 -9.11
N VAL A 187 -17.80 9.73 -10.03
CA VAL A 187 -18.87 10.33 -10.85
C VAL A 187 -20.27 9.93 -10.38
N GLY A 188 -20.39 8.77 -9.73
CA GLY A 188 -21.66 8.25 -9.25
C GLY A 188 -21.52 7.64 -7.86
N ALA A 189 -22.47 7.93 -6.98
CA ALA A 189 -22.57 7.31 -5.66
C ALA A 189 -24.01 6.86 -5.37
N GLY A 190 -24.17 5.60 -4.98
CA GLY A 190 -25.47 4.99 -4.69
C GLY A 190 -25.44 4.19 -3.40
N GLN A 191 -26.57 4.20 -2.69
CA GLN A 191 -26.75 3.50 -1.42
C GLN A 191 -28.12 2.82 -1.38
N VAL A 192 -28.20 1.66 -0.74
CA VAL A 192 -29.43 0.89 -0.53
C VAL A 192 -29.59 0.61 0.95
N VAL A 193 -30.84 0.71 1.44
CA VAL A 193 -31.25 0.26 2.77
C VAL A 193 -32.52 -0.58 2.67
N GLN A 194 -32.44 -1.84 3.09
CA GLN A 194 -33.55 -2.77 3.06
C GLN A 194 -34.00 -3.15 4.48
N ARG A 195 -34.88 -2.34 5.07
CA ARG A 195 -35.35 -2.57 6.45
C ARG A 195 -36.30 -3.77 6.59
N VAL A 196 -36.88 -4.23 5.48
CA VAL A 196 -37.76 -5.41 5.44
C VAL A 196 -36.95 -6.58 4.88
N PRO A 197 -36.65 -7.61 5.70
CA PRO A 197 -35.96 -8.82 5.25
C PRO A 197 -36.57 -9.45 3.98
N ASP A 198 -35.72 -9.75 3.00
CA ASP A 198 -36.11 -10.42 1.75
C ASP A 198 -35.11 -11.52 1.40
N PRO A 199 -35.41 -12.80 1.69
CA PRO A 199 -34.50 -13.91 1.44
C PRO A 199 -34.27 -14.18 -0.06
N THR A 200 -35.02 -13.54 -0.96
CA THR A 200 -34.83 -13.69 -2.41
C THR A 200 -33.71 -12.82 -2.96
N LYS A 201 -33.28 -11.80 -2.21
CA LYS A 201 -32.17 -10.90 -2.57
C LYS A 201 -30.93 -11.26 -1.79
N ASP A 202 -29.87 -11.60 -2.52
CA ASP A 202 -28.55 -11.83 -1.95
C ASP A 202 -27.75 -10.53 -1.86
N PRO A 203 -26.64 -10.49 -1.10
CA PRO A 203 -25.77 -9.32 -1.02
C PRO A 203 -25.32 -8.77 -2.39
N VAL A 204 -25.02 -9.63 -3.37
CA VAL A 204 -24.65 -9.17 -4.72
C VAL A 204 -25.80 -8.39 -5.37
N GLU A 205 -27.06 -8.79 -5.19
CA GLU A 205 -28.19 -8.05 -5.78
C GLU A 205 -28.33 -6.67 -5.14
N LEU A 206 -28.14 -6.57 -3.82
CA LEU A 206 -28.13 -5.27 -3.13
C LEU A 206 -26.99 -4.37 -3.62
N ALA A 207 -25.79 -4.93 -3.86
CA ALA A 207 -24.67 -4.20 -4.43
C ALA A 207 -24.95 -3.72 -5.87
N VAL A 208 -25.59 -4.54 -6.69
CA VAL A 208 -26.02 -4.19 -8.05
C VAL A 208 -27.08 -3.09 -8.04
N GLU A 209 -28.05 -3.14 -7.12
CA GLU A 209 -29.04 -2.07 -6.93
C GLU A 209 -28.35 -0.75 -6.53
N ALA A 210 -27.35 -0.81 -5.65
CA ALA A 210 -26.57 0.36 -5.27
C ALA A 210 -25.74 0.93 -6.43
N LEU A 211 -25.15 0.08 -7.27
CA LEU A 211 -24.43 0.51 -8.49
C LEU A 211 -25.37 1.11 -9.54
N ARG A 212 -26.57 0.57 -9.73
CA ARG A 212 -27.61 1.16 -10.59
C ARG A 212 -28.05 2.53 -10.08
N ALA A 213 -28.16 2.69 -8.75
CA ALA A 213 -28.41 4.00 -8.15
C ALA A 213 -27.25 4.97 -8.37
N ALA A 214 -26.00 4.49 -8.30
CA ALA A 214 -24.81 5.28 -8.60
C ALA A 214 -24.76 5.73 -10.07
N GLU A 215 -25.16 4.87 -11.02
CA GLU A 215 -25.25 5.22 -12.43
C GLU A 215 -26.34 6.26 -12.69
N ALA A 216 -27.49 6.13 -12.04
CA ALA A 216 -28.55 7.14 -12.10
C ALA A 216 -28.07 8.48 -11.53
N ASP A 217 -27.30 8.47 -10.43
CA ASP A 217 -26.68 9.68 -9.85
C ASP A 217 -25.64 10.33 -10.79
N ALA A 218 -24.90 9.53 -11.56
CA ALA A 218 -23.99 10.00 -12.60
C ALA A 218 -24.69 10.53 -13.87
N GLY A 219 -26.02 10.46 -13.94
CA GLY A 219 -26.82 10.95 -15.08
C GLY A 219 -27.24 9.87 -16.09
N GLY A 220 -27.08 8.57 -15.76
CA GLY A 220 -27.50 7.47 -16.64
C GLY A 220 -26.56 7.23 -17.82
N ALA A 221 -25.26 7.47 -17.63
CA ALA A 221 -24.25 7.51 -18.68
C ALA A 221 -23.83 6.14 -19.26
N GLY A 222 -24.49 5.03 -18.89
CA GLY A 222 -24.17 3.69 -19.40
C GLY A 222 -22.80 3.16 -18.97
N LEU A 223 -22.29 3.63 -17.83
CA LEU A 223 -20.95 3.32 -17.33
C LEU A 223 -20.84 1.91 -16.75
N LEU A 224 -21.95 1.28 -16.33
CA LEU A 224 -21.89 -0.01 -15.66
C LEU A 224 -21.40 -1.14 -16.58
N SER A 225 -21.95 -1.26 -17.78
CA SER A 225 -21.54 -2.29 -18.74
C SER A 225 -20.16 -2.04 -19.35
N GLY A 226 -19.71 -0.78 -19.33
CA GLY A 226 -18.40 -0.36 -19.84
C GLY A 226 -17.27 -0.40 -18.80
N ALA A 227 -17.50 -1.00 -17.62
CA ALA A 227 -16.49 -1.05 -16.58
C ALA A 227 -15.32 -1.97 -16.95
N ASP A 228 -14.10 -1.44 -16.85
CA ASP A 228 -12.84 -2.17 -17.06
C ASP A 228 -12.51 -3.07 -15.88
N ALA A 229 -12.96 -2.69 -14.68
CA ALA A 229 -12.72 -3.46 -13.45
C ALA A 229 -13.87 -3.36 -12.44
N VAL A 230 -14.04 -4.41 -11.63
CA VAL A 230 -15.02 -4.46 -10.55
C VAL A 230 -14.34 -4.85 -9.24
N TYR A 231 -14.49 -3.99 -8.24
CA TYR A 231 -13.84 -4.09 -6.94
C TYR A 231 -14.95 -4.30 -5.88
N ALA A 232 -14.97 -5.48 -5.28
CA ALA A 232 -16.01 -5.88 -4.33
C ALA A 232 -15.46 -6.01 -2.90
N VAL A 233 -16.08 -5.31 -1.95
CA VAL A 233 -15.88 -5.57 -0.52
C VAL A 233 -16.50 -6.93 -0.20
N ALA A 234 -15.69 -7.83 0.34
CA ALA A 234 -16.12 -9.17 0.72
C ALA A 234 -17.24 -9.10 1.75
N THR A 235 -18.34 -9.78 1.45
CA THR A 235 -19.52 -9.89 2.32
C THR A 235 -19.23 -10.81 3.52
N THR A 236 -19.72 -10.43 4.70
CA THR A 236 -19.68 -11.25 5.92
C THR A 236 -20.93 -12.11 6.12
N SER A 237 -22.10 -11.68 5.65
CA SER A 237 -23.36 -12.44 5.72
C SER A 237 -23.44 -13.63 4.76
N TRP A 238 -22.65 -13.65 3.69
CA TRP A 238 -22.55 -14.77 2.75
C TRP A 238 -21.16 -14.83 2.13
N THR A 239 -20.62 -16.02 1.91
CA THR A 239 -19.27 -16.18 1.36
C THR A 239 -19.33 -16.49 -0.13
N TYR A 240 -18.88 -15.53 -0.92
CA TYR A 240 -18.61 -15.70 -2.35
C TYR A 240 -17.12 -15.99 -2.57
N ARG A 241 -16.80 -16.70 -3.64
CA ARG A 241 -15.41 -16.93 -4.03
C ARG A 241 -14.86 -15.73 -4.80
N ASP A 242 -15.64 -15.23 -5.75
CA ASP A 242 -15.40 -13.98 -6.46
C ASP A 242 -16.72 -13.20 -6.56
N GLN A 243 -16.95 -12.33 -5.58
CA GLN A 243 -18.12 -11.45 -5.53
C GLN A 243 -18.11 -10.44 -6.68
N ALA A 244 -16.93 -9.95 -7.08
CA ALA A 244 -16.77 -8.97 -8.15
C ALA A 244 -17.19 -9.54 -9.50
N ALA A 245 -16.87 -10.80 -9.81
CA ALA A 245 -17.33 -11.47 -11.02
C ALA A 245 -18.87 -11.58 -11.09
N LEU A 246 -19.52 -11.91 -9.97
CA LEU A 246 -20.99 -11.97 -9.93
C LEU A 246 -21.64 -10.59 -10.10
N VAL A 247 -21.04 -9.55 -9.54
CA VAL A 247 -21.48 -8.16 -9.77
C VAL A 247 -21.31 -7.81 -11.25
N ALA A 248 -20.13 -8.07 -11.82
CA ALA A 248 -19.84 -7.81 -13.23
C ALA A 248 -20.86 -8.47 -14.17
N GLU A 249 -21.16 -9.76 -13.95
CA GLU A 249 -22.17 -10.49 -14.71
C GLU A 249 -23.54 -9.80 -14.67
N ARG A 250 -24.00 -9.37 -13.49
CA ARG A 250 -25.35 -8.80 -13.30
C ARG A 250 -25.50 -7.36 -13.77
N VAL A 251 -24.40 -6.61 -13.83
CA VAL A 251 -24.38 -5.27 -14.44
C VAL A 251 -24.04 -5.30 -15.93
N GLY A 252 -23.71 -6.47 -16.47
CA GLY A 252 -23.36 -6.65 -17.88
C GLY A 252 -21.96 -6.15 -18.25
N ALA A 253 -21.05 -6.06 -17.28
CA ALA A 253 -19.65 -5.70 -17.51
C ALA A 253 -18.82 -6.93 -17.90
N GLN A 254 -17.73 -6.69 -18.64
CA GLN A 254 -16.70 -7.69 -18.95
C GLN A 254 -15.33 -7.17 -18.51
N PRO A 255 -15.09 -7.06 -17.19
CA PRO A 255 -13.88 -6.44 -16.68
C PRO A 255 -12.63 -7.27 -17.01
N GLN A 256 -11.52 -6.59 -17.21
CA GLN A 256 -10.19 -7.20 -17.32
C GLN A 256 -9.70 -7.72 -15.96
N GLU A 257 -10.12 -7.06 -14.86
CA GLU A 257 -9.76 -7.43 -13.49
C GLU A 257 -11.00 -7.51 -12.58
N THR A 258 -11.09 -8.60 -11.80
CA THR A 258 -11.97 -8.68 -10.63
C THR A 258 -11.13 -8.63 -9.36
N ILE A 259 -11.41 -7.64 -8.51
CA ILE A 259 -10.75 -7.51 -7.20
C ILE A 259 -11.76 -7.74 -6.09
N GLN A 260 -11.38 -8.54 -5.11
CA GLN A 260 -12.12 -8.68 -3.87
C GLN A 260 -11.27 -8.25 -2.68
N SER A 261 -11.86 -7.61 -1.67
CA SER A 261 -11.14 -7.39 -0.42
C SER A 261 -10.85 -8.70 0.31
N ALA A 262 -9.92 -8.64 1.25
CA ALA A 262 -9.80 -9.62 2.31
C ALA A 262 -11.18 -9.86 2.98
N ARG A 263 -11.41 -11.08 3.44
CA ARG A 263 -12.71 -11.57 3.93
C ARG A 263 -13.22 -10.79 5.12
N PHE A 264 -12.34 -10.33 5.99
CA PHE A 264 -12.71 -9.61 7.20
C PHE A 264 -11.88 -8.34 7.33
N GLY A 265 -12.52 -7.21 7.56
CA GLY A 265 -11.87 -5.92 7.72
C GLY A 265 -12.78 -4.77 7.27
N GLY A 266 -13.23 -3.94 8.22
CA GLY A 266 -13.95 -2.70 7.91
C GLY A 266 -13.11 -1.64 7.23
N ASP A 267 -11.80 -1.88 7.04
CA ASP A 267 -10.87 -1.08 6.22
C ASP A 267 -11.11 -1.25 4.71
N ALA A 268 -11.75 -2.35 4.31
CA ALA A 268 -11.88 -2.78 2.92
C ALA A 268 -12.49 -1.73 1.98
N GLY A 269 -13.57 -1.06 2.40
CA GLY A 269 -14.26 -0.08 1.56
C GLY A 269 -13.35 1.04 1.08
N GLN A 270 -12.68 1.73 2.00
CA GLN A 270 -11.73 2.79 1.66
C GLN A 270 -10.46 2.26 0.99
N ALA A 271 -9.97 1.07 1.37
CA ALA A 271 -8.80 0.47 0.75
C ALA A 271 -9.01 0.15 -0.74
N LEU A 272 -10.19 -0.36 -1.11
CA LEU A 272 -10.54 -0.60 -2.51
C LEU A 272 -10.72 0.70 -3.29
N ILE A 273 -11.28 1.76 -2.69
CA ILE A 273 -11.38 3.09 -3.32
C ILE A 273 -9.99 3.65 -3.60
N ASN A 274 -9.05 3.51 -2.66
CA ASN A 274 -7.67 3.95 -2.85
C ASN A 274 -7.00 3.19 -4.01
N ALA A 275 -7.17 1.87 -4.06
CA ALA A 275 -6.63 1.05 -5.14
C ALA A 275 -7.27 1.35 -6.51
N ALA A 276 -8.57 1.64 -6.54
CA ALA A 276 -9.28 2.01 -7.77
C ALA A 276 -8.77 3.36 -8.30
N GLY A 277 -8.57 4.33 -7.40
CA GLY A 277 -7.96 5.62 -7.76
C GLY A 277 -6.56 5.46 -8.34
N GLN A 278 -5.75 4.54 -7.77
CA GLN A 278 -4.38 4.29 -8.24
C GLN A 278 -4.38 3.64 -9.63
N ALA A 279 -5.20 2.60 -9.85
CA ALA A 279 -5.32 1.95 -11.15
C ALA A 279 -5.74 2.92 -12.26
N ILE A 280 -6.64 3.87 -11.96
CA ILE A 280 -7.03 4.92 -12.90
C ILE A 280 -5.88 5.90 -13.16
N ALA A 281 -5.18 6.35 -12.11
CA ALA A 281 -4.05 7.28 -12.23
C ALA A 281 -2.88 6.70 -13.04
N ASP A 282 -2.62 5.39 -12.89
CA ASP A 282 -1.59 4.66 -13.63
C ASP A 282 -2.00 4.39 -15.08
N GLY A 283 -3.31 4.41 -15.37
CA GLY A 283 -3.88 4.13 -16.69
C GLY A 283 -4.23 2.67 -16.93
N ASP A 284 -4.23 1.84 -15.88
CA ASP A 284 -4.61 0.43 -15.93
C ASP A 284 -6.12 0.23 -16.13
N ALA A 285 -6.93 1.21 -15.71
CA ALA A 285 -8.38 1.22 -15.89
C ALA A 285 -8.92 2.64 -16.17
N SER A 286 -10.02 2.74 -16.91
CA SER A 286 -10.70 4.02 -17.15
C SER A 286 -12.05 4.12 -16.44
N VAL A 287 -12.73 3.01 -16.21
CA VAL A 287 -14.00 2.92 -15.46
C VAL A 287 -13.92 1.76 -14.47
N VAL A 288 -14.04 2.04 -13.17
CA VAL A 288 -13.97 1.07 -12.09
C VAL A 288 -15.23 1.15 -11.23
N LEU A 289 -15.87 0.01 -10.99
CA LEU A 289 -17.01 -0.11 -10.08
C LEU A 289 -16.49 -0.57 -8.71
N VAL A 290 -16.76 0.21 -7.65
CA VAL A 290 -16.44 -0.18 -6.28
C VAL A 290 -17.74 -0.39 -5.50
N CYS A 291 -17.95 -1.57 -4.94
CA CYS A 291 -19.20 -1.90 -4.26
C CYS A 291 -19.03 -2.81 -3.05
N GLY A 292 -20.05 -2.83 -2.20
CA GLY A 292 -20.16 -3.77 -1.09
C GLY A 292 -21.59 -3.83 -0.55
N ALA A 293 -21.92 -4.93 0.11
CA ALA A 293 -23.24 -5.16 0.64
C ALA A 293 -23.21 -6.15 1.81
N GLU A 294 -24.23 -6.08 2.66
CA GLU A 294 -24.56 -7.09 3.66
C GLU A 294 -26.06 -7.36 3.64
N ALA A 295 -26.44 -8.59 3.97
CA ALA A 295 -27.82 -9.04 4.14
C ALA A 295 -28.02 -9.72 5.50
N GLY A 296 -27.44 -9.13 6.56
CA GLY A 296 -27.39 -9.71 7.89
C GLY A 296 -28.75 -9.77 8.59
N ALA A 297 -29.63 -8.78 8.36
CA ALA A 297 -30.98 -8.80 8.92
C ALA A 297 -31.83 -9.85 8.21
N THR A 298 -31.69 -9.98 6.89
CA THR A 298 -32.35 -11.04 6.10
C THR A 298 -31.93 -12.43 6.56
N LEU A 299 -30.63 -12.68 6.72
CA LEU A 299 -30.15 -13.99 7.17
C LEU A 299 -30.65 -14.33 8.59
N ALA A 300 -30.62 -13.36 9.51
CA ALA A 300 -31.13 -13.55 10.86
C ALA A 300 -32.64 -13.84 10.89
N ALA A 301 -33.42 -13.17 10.03
CA ALA A 301 -34.85 -13.41 9.89
C ALA A 301 -35.15 -14.80 9.29
N ALA A 302 -34.42 -15.20 8.25
CA ALA A 302 -34.55 -16.52 7.62
C ALA A 302 -34.24 -17.64 8.61
N GLN A 303 -33.15 -17.53 9.36
CA GLN A 303 -32.78 -18.48 10.42
C GLN A 303 -33.87 -18.59 11.49
N LYS A 304 -34.41 -17.46 11.97
CA LYS A 304 -35.48 -17.44 12.98
C LYS A 304 -36.76 -18.11 12.50
N SER A 305 -37.06 -18.00 11.20
CA SER A 305 -38.25 -18.59 10.56
C SER A 305 -38.01 -20.01 10.03
N GLY A 306 -36.81 -20.56 10.16
CA GLY A 306 -36.45 -21.88 9.62
C GLY A 306 -36.45 -21.94 8.08
N ILE A 307 -36.23 -20.81 7.41
CA ILE A 307 -36.13 -20.70 5.95
C ILE A 307 -34.66 -20.89 5.55
N GLU A 308 -34.40 -21.81 4.62
CA GLU A 308 -33.09 -21.97 3.98
C GLU A 308 -32.97 -20.98 2.82
N VAL A 309 -31.90 -20.18 2.80
CA VAL A 309 -31.62 -19.22 1.72
C VAL A 309 -31.00 -19.94 0.52
N THR A 310 -31.43 -19.58 -0.69
CA THR A 310 -30.95 -20.18 -1.95
C THR A 310 -30.03 -19.23 -2.71
N TRP A 311 -29.13 -18.55 -2.00
CA TRP A 311 -28.20 -17.61 -2.59
C TRP A 311 -27.11 -18.32 -3.41
N PRO A 312 -26.52 -17.63 -4.41
CA PRO A 312 -25.55 -18.24 -5.32
C PRO A 312 -24.33 -18.84 -4.62
N GLN A 313 -23.84 -19.94 -5.18
CA GLN A 313 -22.57 -20.58 -4.82
C GLN A 313 -21.73 -20.76 -6.09
N GLN A 314 -20.45 -20.39 -6.02
CA GLN A 314 -19.52 -20.51 -7.14
C GLN A 314 -18.71 -21.81 -7.07
N ALA A 315 -18.25 -22.28 -8.23
CA ALA A 315 -17.39 -23.47 -8.32
C ALA A 315 -16.06 -23.30 -7.58
N ALA A 316 -15.44 -24.40 -7.17
CA ALA A 316 -14.30 -24.40 -6.25
C ALA A 316 -13.02 -23.76 -6.80
N ASP A 317 -12.92 -23.67 -8.12
CA ASP A 317 -11.83 -23.11 -8.90
C ASP A 317 -12.02 -21.61 -9.22
N VAL A 318 -13.21 -21.05 -8.96
CA VAL A 318 -13.45 -19.61 -9.10
C VAL A 318 -12.63 -18.86 -8.06
N THR A 319 -11.87 -17.88 -8.51
CA THR A 319 -11.09 -16.95 -7.68
C THR A 319 -11.05 -15.59 -8.36
N PRO A 320 -11.04 -14.48 -7.60
CA PRO A 320 -10.83 -13.16 -8.16
C PRO A 320 -9.43 -13.08 -8.76
N THR A 321 -9.24 -12.17 -9.72
CA THR A 321 -7.91 -11.88 -10.26
C THR A 321 -6.93 -11.51 -9.14
N ARG A 322 -7.41 -10.77 -8.13
CA ARG A 322 -6.63 -10.39 -6.96
C ARG A 322 -7.48 -10.24 -5.70
N VAL A 323 -6.89 -10.60 -4.56
CA VAL A 323 -7.43 -10.28 -3.23
C VAL A 323 -6.62 -9.14 -2.62
N LEU A 324 -7.29 -8.07 -2.18
CA LEU A 324 -6.67 -6.90 -1.59
C LEU A 324 -6.80 -6.88 -0.06
N GLY A 325 -5.69 -6.70 0.63
CA GLY A 325 -5.61 -6.67 2.10
C GLY A 325 -5.04 -7.95 2.70
N SER A 326 -5.05 -8.05 4.03
CA SER A 326 -4.44 -9.16 4.76
C SER A 326 -5.47 -10.13 5.36
N GLU A 327 -5.28 -11.42 5.07
CA GLU A 327 -6.01 -12.57 5.61
C GLU A 327 -5.40 -13.12 6.91
N ARG A 328 -4.41 -12.43 7.50
CA ARG A 328 -3.79 -12.87 8.76
C ARG A 328 -4.83 -12.96 9.87
N GLU A 329 -4.70 -13.97 10.73
CA GLU A 329 -5.62 -14.20 11.85
C GLU A 329 -5.65 -13.02 12.81
N ALA A 330 -6.85 -12.66 13.30
CA ALA A 330 -7.04 -11.48 14.14
C ALA A 330 -6.38 -11.57 15.52
N ASN A 331 -6.18 -12.80 16.03
CA ASN A 331 -5.77 -13.05 17.40
C ASN A 331 -4.59 -14.02 17.46
N ASN A 332 -3.69 -13.78 18.41
CA ASN A 332 -2.68 -14.78 18.80
C ASN A 332 -3.27 -15.75 19.83
N GLN A 333 -2.48 -16.75 20.22
CA GLN A 333 -2.93 -17.77 21.19
C GLN A 333 -3.33 -17.17 22.54
N ALA A 334 -2.58 -16.18 23.07
CA ALA A 334 -2.88 -15.57 24.36
C ALA A 334 -4.24 -14.84 24.35
N GLU A 335 -4.54 -14.13 23.27
CA GLU A 335 -5.82 -13.45 23.07
C GLU A 335 -6.97 -14.45 22.87
N ALA A 336 -6.73 -15.52 22.12
CA ALA A 336 -7.71 -16.59 21.92
C ALA A 336 -8.06 -17.30 23.24
N ASP A 337 -7.05 -17.62 24.07
CA ASP A 337 -7.24 -18.24 25.38
C ASP A 337 -8.03 -17.35 26.34
N ALA A 338 -7.84 -16.03 26.26
CA ALA A 338 -8.62 -15.04 27.00
C ALA A 338 -10.02 -14.80 26.41
N GLY A 339 -10.35 -15.38 25.26
CA GLY A 339 -11.65 -15.25 24.61
C GLY A 339 -11.87 -13.93 23.86
N LEU A 340 -10.79 -13.24 23.45
CA LEU A 340 -10.83 -11.94 22.77
C LEU A 340 -11.22 -12.00 21.27
N GLY A 341 -11.80 -13.11 20.81
CA GLY A 341 -12.33 -13.23 19.45
C GLY A 341 -13.61 -12.41 19.18
N ALA A 342 -14.34 -12.00 20.23
CA ALA A 342 -15.46 -11.08 20.08
C ALA A 342 -14.98 -9.63 20.26
N PRO A 343 -15.15 -8.75 19.24
CA PRO A 343 -14.60 -7.39 19.29
C PRO A 343 -14.97 -6.57 20.51
N VAL A 344 -16.19 -6.72 21.03
CA VAL A 344 -16.69 -5.98 22.20
C VAL A 344 -15.78 -6.14 23.43
N TYR A 345 -15.10 -7.27 23.59
CA TYR A 345 -14.19 -7.49 24.71
C TYR A 345 -12.87 -6.73 24.52
N THR A 346 -12.28 -6.81 23.33
CA THR A 346 -11.03 -6.12 23.01
C THR A 346 -11.21 -4.60 23.06
N TYR A 347 -12.27 -4.09 22.45
CA TYR A 347 -12.60 -2.67 22.53
C TYR A 347 -12.99 -2.25 23.95
N GLY A 348 -13.51 -3.16 24.79
CA GLY A 348 -13.80 -2.88 26.19
C GLY A 348 -12.52 -2.69 27.01
N LEU A 349 -11.50 -3.51 26.76
CA LEU A 349 -10.16 -3.32 27.32
C LEU A 349 -9.56 -1.97 26.91
N ILE A 350 -9.61 -1.65 25.61
CA ILE A 350 -9.10 -0.36 25.08
C ILE A 350 -9.83 0.82 25.72
N GLU A 351 -11.15 0.77 25.86
CA GLU A 351 -11.94 1.82 26.50
C GLU A 351 -11.57 2.02 27.98
N SER A 352 -11.37 0.92 28.71
CA SER A 352 -10.94 0.98 30.11
C SER A 352 -9.56 1.63 30.25
N ALA A 353 -8.64 1.37 29.31
CA ALA A 353 -7.33 1.99 29.25
C ALA A 353 -7.42 3.48 28.86
N LEU A 354 -8.29 3.85 27.91
CA LEU A 354 -8.54 5.24 27.51
C LEU A 354 -9.03 6.08 28.70
N ARG A 355 -9.98 5.55 29.46
CA ARG A 355 -10.45 6.16 30.71
C ARG A 355 -9.32 6.32 31.71
N ALA A 356 -8.50 5.28 31.90
CA ALA A 356 -7.40 5.35 32.85
C ALA A 356 -6.35 6.41 32.48
N ARG A 357 -6.09 6.58 31.17
CA ARG A 357 -5.21 7.61 30.61
C ARG A 357 -5.76 9.02 30.79
N SER A 358 -7.08 9.22 30.58
CA SER A 358 -7.71 10.53 30.77
C SER A 358 -7.81 10.94 32.24
N GLY A 359 -7.73 9.98 33.16
CA GLY A 359 -7.93 10.20 34.60
C GLY A 359 -9.40 10.40 34.98
N ALA A 360 -10.33 10.16 34.04
CA ALA A 360 -11.76 10.29 34.28
C ALA A 360 -12.29 9.18 35.19
N SER A 361 -13.27 9.53 36.03
CA SER A 361 -14.09 8.53 36.71
C SER A 361 -14.91 7.72 35.70
N ILE A 362 -15.42 6.56 36.12
CA ILE A 362 -16.29 5.73 35.27
C ILE A 362 -17.51 6.53 34.78
N ALA A 363 -18.13 7.35 35.64
CA ALA A 363 -19.30 8.14 35.29
C ALA A 363 -18.99 9.27 34.29
N GLU A 364 -17.88 10.00 34.48
CA GLU A 364 -17.46 11.06 33.55
C GLU A 364 -17.12 10.51 32.16
N HIS A 365 -16.45 9.35 32.13
CA HIS A 365 -16.12 8.68 30.87
C HIS A 365 -17.36 8.15 30.17
N GLN A 366 -18.29 7.56 30.93
CA GLN A 366 -19.58 7.10 30.40
C GLN A 366 -20.34 8.26 29.76
N ALA A 367 -20.42 9.41 30.43
CA ALA A 367 -21.08 10.60 29.88
C ALA A 367 -20.41 11.09 28.59
N THR A 368 -19.08 11.01 28.51
CA THR A 368 -18.32 11.40 27.31
C THR A 368 -18.67 10.51 26.12
N ILE A 369 -18.68 9.19 26.30
CA ILE A 369 -18.96 8.26 25.20
C ILE A 369 -20.43 8.24 24.80
N THR A 370 -21.37 8.49 25.73
CA THR A 370 -22.80 8.58 25.39
C THR A 370 -23.16 9.89 24.71
N GLU A 371 -22.52 11.01 25.06
CA GLU A 371 -22.68 12.29 24.35
C GLU A 371 -22.17 12.18 22.89
N LEU A 372 -21.00 11.56 22.71
CA LEU A 372 -20.47 11.26 21.38
C LEU A 372 -21.46 10.41 20.55
N TRP A 373 -22.02 9.37 21.15
CA TRP A 373 -22.98 8.50 20.47
C TRP A 373 -24.33 9.19 20.19
N ALA A 374 -24.79 10.08 21.09
CA ALA A 374 -25.99 10.87 20.87
C ALA A 374 -25.85 11.74 19.62
N GLY A 375 -24.70 12.40 19.44
CA GLY A 375 -24.39 13.16 18.22
C GLY A 375 -24.46 12.31 16.94
N LEU A 376 -23.89 11.10 16.97
CA LEU A 376 -23.98 10.15 15.85
C LEU A 376 -25.44 9.74 15.57
N SER A 377 -26.24 9.48 16.61
CA SER A 377 -27.65 9.12 16.45
C SER A 377 -28.48 10.25 15.81
N GLN A 378 -28.15 11.51 16.13
CA GLN A 378 -28.80 12.68 15.54
C GLN A 378 -28.50 12.78 14.04
N ILE A 379 -27.26 12.54 13.64
CA ILE A 379 -26.86 12.49 12.22
C ILE A 379 -27.59 11.34 11.50
N ALA A 380 -27.67 10.16 12.13
CA ALA A 380 -28.38 9.02 11.57
C ALA A 380 -29.88 9.28 11.38
N ALA A 381 -30.50 10.06 12.27
CA ALA A 381 -31.92 10.43 12.15
C ALA A 381 -32.22 11.23 10.87
N ASP A 382 -31.27 12.05 10.42
CA ASP A 382 -31.39 12.85 9.19
C ASP A 382 -30.88 12.10 7.94
N ASN A 383 -30.25 10.94 8.12
CA ASN A 383 -29.72 10.13 7.01
C ASN A 383 -30.79 9.16 6.47
N PRO A 384 -31.26 9.30 5.22
CA PRO A 384 -32.28 8.42 4.65
C PRO A 384 -31.85 6.95 4.55
N TYR A 385 -30.53 6.70 4.49
CA TYR A 385 -29.93 5.38 4.40
C TYR A 385 -29.65 4.74 5.77
N ALA A 386 -29.88 5.45 6.89
CA ALA A 386 -29.62 4.90 8.21
C ALA A 386 -30.59 3.78 8.58
N TRP A 387 -30.07 2.67 9.10
CA TRP A 387 -30.90 1.55 9.57
C TRP A 387 -31.89 1.99 10.66
N GLN A 388 -31.43 2.77 11.63
CA GLN A 388 -32.21 3.31 12.75
C GLN A 388 -32.24 4.85 12.68
N PRO A 389 -33.21 5.45 11.96
CA PRO A 389 -33.31 6.90 11.81
C PRO A 389 -34.03 7.54 13.01
N THR A 390 -33.55 7.25 14.21
CA THR A 390 -34.10 7.80 15.47
C THR A 390 -32.97 8.40 16.29
N ALA A 391 -33.08 9.69 16.58
CA ALA A 391 -32.15 10.37 17.47
C ALA A 391 -32.38 9.92 18.93
N MET A 392 -31.30 9.82 19.69
CA MET A 392 -31.30 9.41 21.10
C MET A 392 -30.50 10.42 21.92
N THR A 393 -30.91 10.64 23.17
CA THR A 393 -30.14 11.49 24.10
C THR A 393 -29.02 10.71 24.78
N ALA A 394 -28.04 11.43 25.33
CA ALA A 394 -26.95 10.83 26.10
C ALA A 394 -27.48 10.08 27.34
N GLU A 395 -28.56 10.56 27.97
CA GLU A 395 -29.21 9.88 29.09
C GLU A 395 -29.86 8.57 28.68
N GLU A 396 -30.57 8.53 27.54
CA GLU A 396 -31.19 7.31 27.02
C GLU A 396 -30.14 6.24 26.67
N LEU A 397 -28.99 6.67 26.13
CA LEU A 397 -27.88 5.78 25.80
C LEU A 397 -27.13 5.27 27.05
N ALA A 398 -27.15 6.05 28.13
CA ALA A 398 -26.56 5.68 29.42
C ALA A 398 -27.48 4.76 30.26
N ASP A 399 -28.80 4.81 30.04
CA ASP A 399 -29.76 3.97 30.78
C ASP A 399 -29.72 2.51 30.30
N THR A 400 -29.22 1.62 31.17
CA THR A 400 -29.04 0.19 30.88
C THR A 400 -30.26 -0.62 31.30
N GLY A 401 -31.35 -0.52 30.53
CA GLY A 401 -32.55 -1.35 30.67
C GLY A 401 -32.64 -2.51 29.67
N ASP A 402 -33.78 -3.20 29.60
CA ASP A 402 -33.98 -4.37 28.72
C ASP A 402 -33.71 -4.08 27.23
N SER A 403 -34.03 -2.86 26.76
CA SER A 403 -33.81 -2.42 25.38
C SER A 403 -32.35 -2.04 25.09
N ASN A 404 -31.58 -1.69 26.12
CA ASN A 404 -30.19 -1.21 26.04
C ASN A 404 -29.28 -1.88 27.09
N ARG A 405 -29.41 -3.20 27.27
CA ARG A 405 -28.66 -3.93 28.30
C ARG A 405 -27.14 -3.78 28.15
N LEU A 406 -26.40 -3.93 29.24
CA LEU A 406 -24.95 -4.10 29.20
C LEU A 406 -24.57 -5.37 28.44
N VAL A 407 -23.53 -5.28 27.62
CA VAL A 407 -22.97 -6.42 26.86
C VAL A 407 -21.61 -6.78 27.44
N SER A 408 -20.68 -5.81 27.43
CA SER A 408 -19.41 -5.90 28.11
C SER A 408 -19.02 -4.52 28.58
N ALA A 409 -18.78 -4.32 29.87
CA ALA A 409 -18.47 -3.00 30.42
C ALA A 409 -17.29 -2.36 29.65
N PRO A 410 -17.41 -1.08 29.26
CA PRO A 410 -18.50 -0.13 29.58
C PRO A 410 -19.64 -0.09 28.54
N TYR A 411 -19.65 -0.99 27.55
CA TYR A 411 -20.60 -0.94 26.45
C TYR A 411 -21.94 -1.59 26.76
N SER A 412 -22.99 -0.78 26.64
CA SER A 412 -24.36 -1.22 26.42
C SER A 412 -24.58 -1.62 24.95
N LYS A 413 -25.72 -2.26 24.68
CA LYS A 413 -26.11 -2.69 23.34
C LYS A 413 -26.08 -1.53 22.32
N LEU A 414 -26.52 -0.34 22.72
CA LEU A 414 -26.55 0.85 21.86
C LEU A 414 -25.23 1.63 21.81
N LEU A 415 -24.16 1.11 22.42
CA LEU A 415 -22.79 1.58 22.20
C LEU A 415 -21.98 0.62 21.31
N CYS A 416 -22.62 -0.43 20.79
CA CYS A 416 -22.00 -1.41 19.90
C CYS A 416 -22.48 -1.20 18.45
N ALA A 417 -21.65 -1.57 17.48
CA ALA A 417 -22.05 -1.64 16.07
C ALA A 417 -23.27 -2.54 15.86
N ASN A 418 -24.18 -2.14 14.97
CA ASN A 418 -25.33 -2.96 14.59
C ASN A 418 -25.04 -3.71 13.28
N LEU A 419 -24.64 -4.98 13.40
CA LEU A 419 -24.29 -5.83 12.25
C LEU A 419 -25.50 -6.51 11.59
N GLN A 420 -26.68 -6.44 12.21
CA GLN A 420 -27.90 -7.06 11.67
C GLN A 420 -28.63 -6.05 10.79
N VAL A 421 -28.02 -5.75 9.64
CA VAL A 421 -28.52 -4.77 8.67
C VAL A 421 -28.45 -5.33 7.27
N ASP A 422 -29.35 -4.86 6.42
CA ASP A 422 -29.30 -5.06 4.98
C ASP A 422 -29.03 -3.70 4.31
N LEU A 423 -27.78 -3.50 3.92
CA LEU A 423 -27.28 -2.23 3.39
C LEU A 423 -26.29 -2.53 2.26
N ALA A 424 -26.27 -1.67 1.25
CA ALA A 424 -25.25 -1.73 0.20
C ALA A 424 -24.83 -0.33 -0.25
N SER A 425 -23.61 -0.23 -0.76
CA SER A 425 -23.09 0.97 -1.42
C SER A 425 -22.45 0.61 -2.75
N GLY A 426 -22.57 1.51 -3.73
CA GLY A 426 -21.93 1.43 -5.03
C GLY A 426 -21.34 2.79 -5.39
N LEU A 427 -20.11 2.78 -5.89
CA LEU A 427 -19.40 3.94 -6.40
C LEU A 427 -18.95 3.65 -7.82
N ILE A 428 -19.08 4.64 -8.69
CA ILE A 428 -18.53 4.60 -10.05
C ILE A 428 -17.37 5.58 -10.08
N MET A 429 -16.17 5.04 -10.26
CA MET A 429 -14.93 5.80 -10.40
C MET A 429 -14.48 5.75 -11.85
N THR A 430 -14.02 6.87 -12.37
CA THR A 430 -13.56 6.99 -13.75
C THR A 430 -12.31 7.84 -13.85
N SER A 431 -11.58 7.73 -14.96
CA SER A 431 -10.67 8.80 -15.37
C SER A 431 -11.47 10.05 -15.77
N ALA A 432 -10.88 11.24 -15.62
CA ALA A 432 -11.52 12.49 -16.04
C ALA A 432 -11.89 12.47 -17.53
N ALA A 433 -11.07 11.82 -18.37
CA ALA A 433 -11.37 11.64 -19.78
C ALA A 433 -12.56 10.70 -20.03
N ALA A 434 -12.68 9.59 -19.29
CA ALA A 434 -13.83 8.70 -19.41
C ALA A 434 -15.12 9.37 -18.92
N ALA A 435 -15.05 10.17 -17.85
CA ALA A 435 -16.17 10.97 -17.37
C ALA A 435 -16.66 11.99 -18.42
N GLU A 436 -15.72 12.72 -19.04
CA GLU A 436 -16.05 13.68 -20.11
C GLU A 436 -16.61 12.98 -21.35
N ALA A 437 -16.00 11.87 -21.78
CA ALA A 437 -16.44 11.08 -22.93
C ALA A 437 -17.85 10.52 -22.74
N ALA A 438 -18.18 10.07 -21.53
CA ALA A 438 -19.50 9.57 -21.16
C ALA A 438 -20.53 10.71 -20.94
N GLY A 439 -20.11 11.98 -21.00
CA GLY A 439 -20.98 13.13 -20.83
C GLY A 439 -21.47 13.35 -19.40
N VAL A 440 -20.72 12.87 -18.40
CA VAL A 440 -21.05 13.09 -16.99
C VAL A 440 -20.89 14.57 -16.65
N PRO A 441 -21.91 15.25 -16.10
CA PRO A 441 -21.80 16.66 -15.71
C PRO A 441 -20.70 16.88 -14.65
N GLN A 442 -19.87 17.91 -14.83
CA GLN A 442 -18.73 18.16 -13.92
C GLN A 442 -19.13 18.54 -12.50
N GLU A 443 -20.34 19.06 -12.28
CA GLU A 443 -20.88 19.29 -10.93
C GLU A 443 -21.10 18.00 -10.13
N LYS A 444 -21.05 16.84 -10.79
CA LYS A 444 -21.08 15.51 -10.14
C LYS A 444 -19.69 15.02 -9.76
N TRP A 445 -18.63 15.66 -10.19
CA TRP A 445 -17.27 15.14 -10.03
C TRP A 445 -16.77 15.40 -8.60
N VAL A 446 -16.37 14.32 -7.93
CA VAL A 446 -15.67 14.40 -6.64
C VAL A 446 -14.33 13.70 -6.78
N PHE A 447 -13.26 14.44 -6.56
CA PHE A 447 -11.89 13.98 -6.72
C PHE A 447 -11.39 13.35 -5.44
N LEU A 448 -10.61 12.29 -5.60
CA LEU A 448 -9.80 11.70 -4.53
C LEU A 448 -8.43 12.40 -4.54
N HIS A 449 -8.13 13.14 -3.47
CA HIS A 449 -6.90 13.94 -3.36
C HIS A 449 -5.73 13.10 -2.86
N ALA A 450 -5.98 12.24 -1.87
CA ALA A 450 -4.98 11.34 -1.31
C ALA A 450 -5.68 10.12 -0.70
N GLY A 451 -5.03 8.96 -0.79
CA GLY A 451 -5.43 7.76 -0.06
C GLY A 451 -4.23 7.20 0.68
N ALA A 452 -4.43 6.65 1.87
CA ALA A 452 -3.36 6.02 2.62
C ALA A 452 -3.85 4.80 3.41
N ALA A 453 -3.00 3.79 3.57
CA ALA A 453 -3.29 2.61 4.38
C ALA A 453 -2.06 2.13 5.16
N ALA A 454 -2.27 1.64 6.37
CA ALA A 454 -1.23 1.07 7.22
C ALA A 454 -1.83 0.17 8.31
N TYR A 455 -0.97 -0.59 8.97
CA TYR A 455 -1.35 -1.50 10.05
C TYR A 455 -0.65 -1.12 11.36
N ASP A 456 -1.38 -1.17 12.46
CA ASP A 456 -0.78 -1.14 13.80
C ASP A 456 -0.10 -2.47 14.12
N GLU A 457 0.58 -2.53 15.27
CA GLU A 457 1.01 -3.81 15.80
C GLU A 457 -0.18 -4.77 15.88
N TRP A 458 0.01 -5.95 15.28
CA TRP A 458 -1.10 -6.73 14.75
C TRP A 458 -1.98 -7.26 15.89
N PHE A 459 -1.31 -7.80 16.90
CA PHE A 459 -1.94 -8.33 18.10
C PHE A 459 -2.02 -7.23 19.17
N VAL A 460 -3.22 -6.99 19.68
CA VAL A 460 -3.48 -5.95 20.70
C VAL A 460 -2.68 -6.22 21.97
N SER A 461 -2.53 -7.50 22.32
CA SER A 461 -1.71 -7.97 23.43
C SER A 461 -0.23 -7.64 23.32
N GLU A 462 0.27 -7.27 22.14
CA GLU A 462 1.67 -6.92 21.91
C GLU A 462 1.90 -5.41 21.81
N ARG A 463 0.83 -4.59 21.79
CA ARG A 463 0.93 -3.13 21.75
C ARG A 463 1.48 -2.56 23.06
N GLY A 464 2.48 -1.67 22.99
CA GLY A 464 2.99 -1.00 24.18
C GLY A 464 1.94 -0.11 24.86
N ASP A 465 1.17 0.61 24.05
CA ASP A 465 0.05 1.45 24.47
C ASP A 465 -1.25 0.97 23.79
N LEU A 466 -2.25 0.60 24.59
CA LEU A 466 -3.58 0.19 24.09
C LEU A 466 -4.42 1.37 23.58
N THR A 467 -4.01 2.60 23.89
CA THR A 467 -4.79 3.82 23.70
C THR A 467 -4.30 4.70 22.56
N ALA A 468 -3.33 4.22 21.78
CA ALA A 468 -2.74 4.92 20.65
C ALA A 468 -2.85 4.08 19.37
N SER A 469 -2.81 4.77 18.23
CA SER A 469 -2.68 4.16 16.91
C SER A 469 -1.61 4.89 16.09
N PRO A 470 -0.35 4.46 16.21
CA PRO A 470 0.74 4.92 15.35
C PRO A 470 0.42 4.83 13.86
N ALA A 471 -0.34 3.81 13.44
CA ALA A 471 -0.76 3.66 12.05
C ALA A 471 -1.73 4.76 11.60
N ILE A 472 -2.78 5.09 12.38
CA ILE A 472 -3.69 6.21 12.04
C ILE A 472 -2.91 7.52 11.96
N ARG A 473 -2.00 7.77 12.91
CA ARG A 473 -1.14 8.95 12.91
C ARG A 473 -0.30 9.05 11.63
N ALA A 474 0.33 7.95 11.23
CA ALA A 474 1.17 7.89 10.04
C ALA A 474 0.37 8.14 8.76
N ILE A 475 -0.78 7.45 8.57
CA ILE A 475 -1.61 7.62 7.37
C ILE A 475 -2.26 9.00 7.31
N GLY A 476 -2.69 9.55 8.45
CA GLY A 476 -3.26 10.90 8.52
C GLY A 476 -2.24 11.96 8.13
N LYS A 477 -1.02 11.88 8.71
CA LYS A 477 0.09 12.78 8.36
C LYS A 477 0.45 12.68 6.88
N ALA A 478 0.58 11.46 6.35
CA ALA A 478 0.98 11.23 4.96
C ALA A 478 -0.08 11.75 3.97
N ALA A 479 -1.35 11.42 4.18
CA ALA A 479 -2.43 11.84 3.29
C ALA A 479 -2.67 13.36 3.31
N LEU A 480 -2.63 13.99 4.50
CA LEU A 480 -2.75 15.44 4.62
C LEU A 480 -1.58 16.17 3.93
N ALA A 481 -0.36 15.65 4.07
CA ALA A 481 0.81 16.21 3.40
C ALA A 481 0.71 16.10 1.87
N GLU A 482 0.29 14.94 1.34
CA GLU A 482 0.08 14.72 -0.09
C GLU A 482 -1.01 15.64 -0.66
N ALA A 483 -2.11 15.82 0.07
CA ALA A 483 -3.17 16.75 -0.29
C ALA A 483 -2.79 18.24 -0.11
N GLY A 484 -1.67 18.54 0.54
CA GLY A 484 -1.26 19.91 0.85
C GLY A 484 -2.16 20.60 1.89
N LEU A 485 -2.73 19.84 2.82
CA LEU A 485 -3.72 20.31 3.80
C LEU A 485 -3.22 20.18 5.24
N GLN A 486 -3.83 20.99 6.10
CA GLN A 486 -3.84 20.79 7.55
C GLN A 486 -5.22 20.26 7.98
N ILE A 487 -5.30 19.53 9.10
CA ILE A 487 -6.55 18.88 9.54
C ILE A 487 -7.68 19.87 9.85
N ASP A 488 -7.36 21.11 10.22
CA ASP A 488 -8.33 22.19 10.45
C ASP A 488 -9.02 22.67 9.16
N GLN A 489 -8.44 22.40 7.99
CA GLN A 489 -9.04 22.69 6.69
C GLN A 489 -10.03 21.61 6.23
N VAL A 490 -10.05 20.45 6.88
CA VAL A 490 -11.00 19.36 6.60
C VAL A 490 -12.30 19.62 7.38
N LYS A 491 -13.39 19.85 6.65
CA LYS A 491 -14.68 20.25 7.21
C LYS A 491 -15.61 19.05 7.47
N HIS A 492 -15.72 18.14 6.51
CA HIS A 492 -16.59 16.97 6.62
C HIS A 492 -15.76 15.75 7.03
N VAL A 493 -16.11 15.11 8.15
CA VAL A 493 -15.35 13.99 8.70
C VAL A 493 -16.26 12.81 8.94
N ASP A 494 -15.83 11.63 8.49
CA ASP A 494 -16.41 10.37 8.91
C ASP A 494 -15.34 9.43 9.46
N LEU A 495 -15.29 9.32 10.78
CA LEU A 495 -14.43 8.36 11.47
C LEU A 495 -15.16 7.04 11.64
N TYR A 496 -14.48 5.94 11.33
CA TYR A 496 -15.02 4.60 11.56
C TYR A 496 -15.40 4.40 13.05
N SER A 497 -16.64 3.96 13.30
CA SER A 497 -17.25 4.10 14.64
C SER A 497 -17.88 2.80 15.18
N CYS A 498 -17.19 1.65 15.08
CA CYS A 498 -17.72 0.38 15.61
C CYS A 498 -17.92 0.40 17.13
N PHE A 499 -17.06 1.15 17.85
CA PHE A 499 -17.10 1.40 19.28
C PHE A 499 -16.55 2.80 19.60
N PRO A 500 -16.94 3.42 20.72
CA PRO A 500 -16.47 4.75 21.10
C PRO A 500 -14.96 4.92 21.16
N SER A 501 -14.24 3.93 21.71
CA SER A 501 -12.78 3.92 21.75
C SER A 501 -12.12 4.06 20.37
N ALA A 502 -12.70 3.48 19.32
CA ALA A 502 -12.16 3.62 17.97
C ALA A 502 -12.21 5.08 17.48
N VAL A 503 -13.33 5.75 17.72
CA VAL A 503 -13.53 7.16 17.35
C VAL A 503 -12.63 8.07 18.17
N GLN A 504 -12.53 7.83 19.48
CA GLN A 504 -11.67 8.61 20.37
C GLN A 504 -10.19 8.52 19.97
N ILE A 505 -9.70 7.32 19.66
CA ILE A 505 -8.32 7.11 19.22
C ILE A 505 -8.09 7.75 17.86
N ALA A 506 -8.97 7.51 16.88
CA ALA A 506 -8.84 8.11 15.55
C ALA A 506 -8.84 9.65 15.61
N ALA A 507 -9.75 10.24 16.39
CA ALA A 507 -9.83 11.69 16.57
C ALA A 507 -8.53 12.23 17.21
N HIS A 508 -8.05 11.59 18.28
CA HIS A 508 -6.80 11.97 18.93
C HIS A 508 -5.60 11.92 17.98
N GLU A 509 -5.43 10.82 17.23
CA GLU A 509 -4.28 10.64 16.33
C GLU A 509 -4.29 11.57 15.12
N LEU A 510 -5.48 12.02 14.70
CA LEU A 510 -5.65 13.01 13.63
C LEU A 510 -5.62 14.46 14.15
N GLY A 511 -5.66 14.69 15.45
CA GLY A 511 -5.75 16.03 16.04
C GLY A 511 -7.14 16.67 15.94
N LEU A 512 -8.19 15.84 15.89
CA LEU A 512 -9.59 16.27 15.89
C LEU A 512 -10.14 16.31 17.33
N PRO A 513 -10.75 17.43 17.76
CA PRO A 513 -11.39 17.52 19.07
C PRO A 513 -12.63 16.62 19.15
N VAL A 514 -12.69 15.77 20.17
CA VAL A 514 -13.91 15.02 20.50
C VAL A 514 -14.96 15.98 21.06
N GLY A 515 -16.15 16.00 20.47
CA GLY A 515 -17.27 16.83 20.93
C GLY A 515 -17.33 18.24 20.32
N ASP A 516 -16.62 18.51 19.23
CA ASP A 516 -16.78 19.76 18.47
C ASP A 516 -18.10 19.74 17.66
N PRO A 517 -19.13 20.53 18.04
CA PRO A 517 -20.41 20.52 17.35
C PRO A 517 -20.32 21.15 15.95
N ALA A 518 -19.29 21.95 15.67
CA ALA A 518 -19.09 22.56 14.36
C ALA A 518 -18.49 21.57 13.35
N ARG A 519 -17.90 20.47 13.83
CA ARG A 519 -17.29 19.42 13.01
C ARG A 519 -17.58 18.05 13.63
N PRO A 520 -18.81 17.54 13.44
CA PRO A 520 -19.15 16.19 13.86
C PRO A 520 -18.18 15.17 13.26
N LEU A 521 -17.86 14.13 14.03
CA LEU A 521 -16.91 13.07 13.63
C LEU A 521 -17.55 11.98 12.75
N SER A 522 -18.77 12.22 12.25
CA SER A 522 -19.47 11.36 11.30
C SER A 522 -20.34 12.19 10.37
N VAL A 523 -20.46 11.76 9.11
CA VAL A 523 -21.48 12.26 8.17
C VAL A 523 -22.61 11.26 7.97
N THR A 524 -22.39 9.99 8.30
CA THR A 524 -23.38 8.91 8.12
C THR A 524 -24.25 8.68 9.35
N GLY A 525 -23.74 8.96 10.55
CA GLY A 525 -24.35 8.64 11.84
C GLY A 525 -23.83 7.35 12.49
N GLY A 526 -22.76 6.77 11.96
CA GLY A 526 -21.99 5.70 12.60
C GLY A 526 -22.63 4.31 12.61
N LEU A 527 -21.81 3.29 12.87
CA LEU A 527 -22.18 1.86 12.71
C LEU A 527 -23.30 1.39 13.65
N THR A 528 -23.56 2.06 14.76
CA THR A 528 -24.67 1.72 15.65
C THR A 528 -26.02 2.07 15.03
N PHE A 529 -26.16 3.30 14.52
CA PHE A 529 -27.45 3.87 14.12
C PHE A 529 -27.64 3.86 12.60
N ALA A 530 -26.64 4.34 11.85
CA ALA A 530 -26.63 4.22 10.39
C ALA A 530 -26.63 2.74 9.96
N GLY A 531 -26.03 1.88 10.79
CA GLY A 531 -25.90 0.45 10.57
C GLY A 531 -24.47 0.09 10.21
N GLY A 532 -24.02 -1.09 10.63
CA GLY A 532 -22.68 -1.61 10.38
C GLY A 532 -22.73 -2.73 9.37
N PRO A 533 -22.65 -2.46 8.05
CA PRO A 533 -22.63 -3.50 7.02
C PRO A 533 -21.26 -4.18 6.97
N GLY A 534 -20.91 -4.89 8.04
CA GLY A 534 -19.70 -5.70 8.14
C GLY A 534 -18.47 -4.90 7.72
N ASN A 535 -17.91 -5.27 6.57
CA ASN A 535 -16.70 -4.69 6.01
C ASN A 535 -16.91 -3.38 5.23
N ASN A 536 -18.16 -3.04 4.87
CA ASN A 536 -18.48 -2.04 3.85
C ASN A 536 -18.93 -0.67 4.41
N TYR A 537 -18.77 -0.39 5.71
CA TYR A 537 -19.14 0.92 6.24
C TYR A 537 -18.41 2.07 5.54
N GLY A 538 -17.12 1.90 5.21
CA GLY A 538 -16.33 2.90 4.47
C GLY A 538 -16.94 3.30 3.12
N GLY A 539 -17.55 2.35 2.40
CA GLY A 539 -18.24 2.65 1.14
C GLY A 539 -19.46 3.56 1.33
N HIS A 540 -20.22 3.36 2.42
CA HIS A 540 -21.33 4.24 2.78
C HIS A 540 -20.84 5.63 3.22
N ALA A 541 -19.75 5.70 3.98
CA ALA A 541 -19.14 6.97 4.40
C ALA A 541 -18.73 7.81 3.21
N VAL A 542 -18.04 7.22 2.23
CA VAL A 542 -17.62 7.93 1.01
C VAL A 542 -18.81 8.32 0.15
N ALA A 543 -19.80 7.43 -0.03
CA ALA A 543 -21.01 7.77 -0.79
C ALA A 543 -21.76 8.97 -0.18
N THR A 544 -21.83 9.06 1.15
CA THR A 544 -22.41 10.23 1.83
C THR A 544 -21.53 11.48 1.72
N LEU A 545 -20.20 11.35 1.84
CA LEU A 545 -19.27 12.47 1.63
C LEU A 545 -19.36 13.04 0.22
N VAL A 546 -19.51 12.20 -0.81
CA VAL A 546 -19.67 12.65 -2.20
C VAL A 546 -20.85 13.62 -2.32
N GLN A 547 -21.99 13.32 -1.71
CA GLN A 547 -23.15 14.22 -1.74
C GLN A 547 -22.87 15.52 -0.95
N ARG A 548 -22.26 15.43 0.24
CA ARG A 548 -21.90 16.61 1.04
C ARG A 548 -20.94 17.55 0.31
N LEU A 549 -19.97 17.00 -0.40
CA LEU A 549 -18.96 17.77 -1.14
C LEU A 549 -19.53 18.38 -2.42
N ARG A 550 -20.55 17.78 -3.03
CA ARG A 550 -21.27 18.42 -4.14
C ARG A 550 -22.13 19.59 -3.66
N ASP A 551 -22.73 19.48 -2.46
CA ASP A 551 -23.48 20.55 -1.82
C ASP A 551 -22.58 21.69 -1.28
N ASP A 552 -21.30 21.38 -1.01
CA ASP A 552 -20.29 22.27 -0.43
C ASP A 552 -18.93 22.14 -1.17
N PRO A 553 -18.85 22.59 -2.43
CA PRO A 553 -17.78 22.22 -3.38
C PRO A 553 -16.39 22.76 -3.06
N ASP A 554 -16.31 23.82 -2.27
CA ASP A 554 -15.04 24.43 -1.84
C ASP A 554 -14.44 23.73 -0.61
N SER A 555 -15.13 22.73 -0.06
CA SER A 555 -14.72 22.04 1.17
C SER A 555 -13.95 20.74 0.90
N TYR A 556 -13.33 20.23 1.96
CA TYR A 556 -12.65 18.94 1.98
C TYR A 556 -13.34 17.97 2.93
N GLY A 557 -13.43 16.72 2.49
CA GLY A 557 -13.96 15.60 3.25
C GLY A 557 -12.88 14.58 3.56
N LEU A 558 -12.98 13.92 4.71
CA LEU A 558 -12.10 12.83 5.12
C LEU A 558 -12.93 11.66 5.62
N SER A 559 -12.61 10.46 5.14
CA SER A 559 -13.15 9.20 5.66
C SER A 559 -12.04 8.32 6.18
N THR A 560 -12.27 7.68 7.33
CA THR A 560 -11.44 6.57 7.81
C THR A 560 -12.23 5.27 7.80
N SER A 561 -11.51 4.18 7.60
CA SER A 561 -12.03 2.82 7.63
C SER A 561 -11.07 1.95 8.42
N LEU A 562 -11.63 1.00 9.17
CA LEU A 562 -10.89 0.25 10.19
C LEU A 562 -11.27 -1.22 10.21
N GLY A 563 -10.26 -2.09 10.22
CA GLY A 563 -10.40 -3.53 10.38
C GLY A 563 -9.92 -4.06 11.74
N TRP A 564 -10.59 -5.12 12.20
CA TRP A 564 -10.33 -5.83 13.47
C TRP A 564 -10.37 -4.90 14.70
N TYR A 565 -9.28 -4.84 15.46
CA TYR A 565 -9.21 -4.21 16.79
C TYR A 565 -8.30 -2.97 16.74
N LEU A 566 -8.67 -1.97 15.93
CA LEU A 566 -7.76 -0.89 15.51
C LEU A 566 -6.48 -1.47 14.88
N THR A 567 -6.57 -2.52 14.07
CA THR A 567 -5.39 -3.21 13.52
C THR A 567 -5.10 -2.74 12.10
N LYS A 568 -6.15 -2.65 11.28
CA LYS A 568 -6.03 -2.27 9.87
C LYS A 568 -6.68 -0.93 9.63
N HIS A 569 -6.02 -0.04 8.90
CA HIS A 569 -6.50 1.32 8.69
C HIS A 569 -6.37 1.74 7.24
N ALA A 570 -7.42 2.37 6.73
CA ALA A 570 -7.42 3.05 5.43
C ALA A 570 -8.08 4.42 5.57
N LEU A 571 -7.56 5.41 4.86
CA LEU A 571 -8.01 6.80 4.89
C LEU A 571 -8.08 7.35 3.46
N GLY A 572 -9.06 8.22 3.21
CA GLY A 572 -9.18 8.98 1.95
C GLY A 572 -9.55 10.44 2.20
N ILE A 573 -9.00 11.35 1.38
CA ILE A 573 -9.31 12.78 1.34
C ILE A 573 -10.00 13.11 0.01
N TYR A 574 -11.09 13.86 0.07
CA TYR A 574 -11.99 14.10 -1.06
C TYR A 574 -12.35 15.58 -1.18
N SER A 575 -12.58 16.07 -2.40
CA SER A 575 -13.18 17.39 -2.67
C SER A 575 -13.81 17.44 -4.07
N ALA A 576 -14.78 18.33 -4.29
CA ALA A 576 -15.24 18.67 -5.64
C ALA A 576 -14.26 19.59 -6.38
N THR A 577 -13.29 20.17 -5.66
CA THR A 577 -12.17 20.89 -6.27
C THR A 577 -11.09 19.90 -6.72
N PRO A 578 -10.53 20.03 -7.94
CA PRO A 578 -9.50 19.11 -8.42
C PRO A 578 -8.19 19.17 -7.61
N PRO A 579 -7.43 18.07 -7.54
CA PRO A 579 -6.13 18.04 -6.85
C PRO A 579 -5.06 18.80 -7.64
N ALA A 580 -4.05 19.31 -6.94
CA ALA A 580 -2.90 20.00 -7.55
C ALA A 580 -1.83 19.05 -8.12
N HIS A 581 -1.84 17.80 -7.67
CA HIS A 581 -0.88 16.77 -8.05
C HIS A 581 -1.63 15.49 -8.47
N PRO A 582 -0.99 14.61 -9.27
CA PRO A 582 -1.54 13.30 -9.58
C PRO A 582 -1.84 12.50 -8.31
N TYR A 583 -2.94 11.74 -8.33
CA TYR A 583 -3.34 10.91 -7.20
C TYR A 583 -2.28 9.84 -6.88
N ARG A 584 -2.07 9.59 -5.58
CA ARG A 584 -1.29 8.44 -5.08
C ARG A 584 -2.02 7.73 -3.94
N ALA A 585 -1.99 6.41 -3.98
CA ALA A 585 -2.31 5.55 -2.84
C ALA A 585 -1.03 5.28 -2.03
N LEU A 586 -0.97 5.82 -0.81
CA LEU A 586 0.21 5.82 0.05
C LEU A 586 0.20 4.63 1.02
N ALA A 587 1.37 4.06 1.28
CA ALA A 587 1.58 3.08 2.34
C ALA A 587 2.72 3.56 3.26
N PRO A 588 2.47 4.59 4.10
CA PRO A 588 3.54 5.19 4.89
C PRO A 588 4.08 4.20 5.92
N VAL A 589 5.38 4.33 6.18
CA VAL A 589 6.03 3.55 7.23
C VAL A 589 5.49 3.95 8.59
N VAL A 590 5.03 2.95 9.34
CA VAL A 590 4.68 3.13 10.75
C VAL A 590 5.96 2.98 11.57
N PRO A 591 6.42 4.02 12.29
CA PRO A 591 7.61 3.93 13.12
C PRO A 591 7.49 2.77 14.12
N PRO A 592 8.57 2.03 14.40
CA PRO A 592 8.58 1.05 15.48
C PRO A 592 8.24 1.71 16.80
N GLU A 593 7.21 1.21 17.46
CA GLU A 593 6.76 1.67 18.77
C GLU A 593 7.08 0.58 19.81
N PRO A 594 7.21 0.94 21.10
CA PRO A 594 7.39 -0.03 22.17
C PRO A 594 6.35 -1.16 22.09
N THR A 595 6.80 -2.41 22.16
CA THR A 595 5.93 -3.59 22.18
C THR A 595 6.13 -4.40 23.45
N ARG A 596 5.09 -5.15 23.82
CA ARG A 596 5.12 -6.08 24.96
C ARG A 596 5.08 -7.50 24.45
N ARG A 597 5.76 -8.40 25.17
CA ARG A 597 5.57 -9.84 24.95
C ARG A 597 4.22 -10.26 25.52
N ALA A 598 3.35 -10.84 24.68
CA ALA A 598 2.13 -11.51 25.12
C ALA A 598 2.47 -12.90 25.68
N LEU A 599 2.01 -13.20 26.90
CA LEU A 599 2.26 -14.48 27.56
C LEU A 599 1.14 -15.48 27.27
N VAL A 600 1.52 -16.67 26.79
CA VAL A 600 0.63 -17.84 26.71
C VAL A 600 0.71 -18.61 28.02
N GLY A 601 -0.30 -18.41 28.87
CA GLY A 601 -0.28 -18.89 30.26
C GLY A 601 0.66 -18.07 31.15
N TYR A 602 0.21 -17.79 32.37
CA TYR A 602 1.01 -17.07 33.35
C TYR A 602 0.63 -17.50 34.77
N GLN A 603 1.64 -17.52 35.64
CA GLN A 603 1.45 -17.69 37.07
C GLN A 603 2.37 -16.73 37.81
N GLY A 604 1.80 -15.80 38.56
CA GLY A 604 2.56 -14.80 39.30
C GLY A 604 1.84 -13.47 39.45
N PRO A 605 2.53 -12.46 40.00
CA PRO A 605 1.96 -11.13 40.21
C PRO A 605 1.81 -10.37 38.89
N ALA A 606 0.79 -9.53 38.79
CA ALA A 606 0.61 -8.59 37.69
C ALA A 606 -0.14 -7.33 38.18
N THR A 607 0.04 -6.23 37.46
CA THR A 607 -0.68 -4.98 37.68
C THR A 607 -1.71 -4.80 36.57
N ILE A 608 -2.98 -4.59 36.92
CA ILE A 608 -4.06 -4.43 35.92
C ILE A 608 -3.85 -3.12 35.15
N GLU A 609 -3.71 -3.19 33.82
CA GLU A 609 -3.67 -2.01 32.95
C GLU A 609 -5.00 -1.75 32.22
N ALA A 610 -5.80 -2.80 32.03
CA ALA A 610 -7.11 -2.76 31.37
C ALA A 610 -7.98 -3.92 31.86
N ALA A 611 -9.29 -3.69 31.93
CA ALA A 611 -10.26 -4.73 32.30
C ALA A 611 -11.61 -4.50 31.62
N THR A 612 -12.32 -5.59 31.31
CA THR A 612 -13.73 -5.54 30.88
C THR A 612 -14.50 -6.68 31.55
N VAL A 613 -15.79 -6.47 31.77
CA VAL A 613 -16.70 -7.43 32.42
C VAL A 613 -17.83 -7.77 31.48
N GLN A 614 -18.00 -9.06 31.22
CA GLN A 614 -19.07 -9.62 30.39
C GLN A 614 -20.36 -9.76 31.19
N TYR A 615 -21.49 -9.39 30.57
CA TYR A 615 -22.82 -9.53 31.14
C TYR A 615 -23.67 -10.52 30.34
N ASP A 616 -24.56 -11.24 31.02
CA ASP A 616 -25.61 -12.03 30.38
C ASP A 616 -26.84 -11.19 30.00
N ARG A 617 -27.91 -11.85 29.55
CA ARG A 617 -29.15 -11.16 29.15
C ARG A 617 -29.94 -10.61 30.33
N ASP A 618 -29.71 -11.13 31.54
CA ASP A 618 -30.38 -10.73 32.78
C ASP A 618 -29.56 -9.63 33.52
N GLY A 619 -28.49 -9.14 32.88
CA GLY A 619 -27.63 -8.07 33.40
C GLY A 619 -26.68 -8.53 34.50
N GLN A 620 -26.43 -9.83 34.65
CA GLN A 620 -25.49 -10.35 35.65
C GLN A 620 -24.06 -10.44 35.08
N PRO A 621 -23.03 -10.02 35.83
CA PRO A 621 -21.64 -10.30 35.48
C PRO A 621 -21.38 -11.81 35.43
N VAL A 622 -20.89 -12.32 34.29
CA VAL A 622 -20.63 -13.76 34.08
C VAL A 622 -19.16 -14.10 33.85
N ALA A 623 -18.34 -13.12 33.48
CA ALA A 623 -16.90 -13.26 33.34
C ALA A 623 -16.24 -11.89 33.37
N ALA A 624 -14.96 -11.84 33.73
CA ALA A 624 -14.12 -10.67 33.54
C ALA A 624 -12.87 -11.04 32.76
N ILE A 625 -12.40 -10.12 31.92
CA ILE A 625 -11.14 -10.23 31.20
C ILE A 625 -10.22 -9.13 31.72
N VAL A 626 -9.04 -9.52 32.17
CA VAL A 626 -8.01 -8.65 32.74
C VAL A 626 -6.78 -8.69 31.83
N SER A 627 -6.31 -7.51 31.46
CA SER A 627 -4.95 -7.31 30.93
C SER A 627 -4.05 -6.88 32.09
N GLY A 628 -3.19 -7.80 32.52
CA GLY A 628 -2.22 -7.58 33.58
C GLY A 628 -0.81 -7.45 33.03
N VAL A 629 -0.05 -6.46 33.50
CA VAL A 629 1.37 -6.30 33.19
C VAL A 629 2.21 -6.92 34.30
N THR A 630 3.10 -7.84 33.93
CA THR A 630 4.00 -8.54 34.84
C THR A 630 5.17 -7.64 35.26
N PRO A 631 5.90 -7.97 36.35
CA PRO A 631 7.05 -7.19 36.79
C PRO A 631 8.17 -7.02 35.74
N ASP A 632 8.30 -7.93 34.78
CA ASP A 632 9.24 -7.84 33.65
C ASP A 632 8.66 -7.11 32.41
N GLY A 633 7.47 -6.53 32.52
CA GLY A 633 6.84 -5.70 31.49
C GLY A 633 6.08 -6.47 30.40
N ALA A 634 5.97 -7.80 30.52
CA ALA A 634 5.15 -8.62 29.63
C ALA A 634 3.66 -8.51 29.99
N ARG A 635 2.78 -8.92 29.06
CA ARG A 635 1.33 -8.85 29.25
C ARG A 635 0.74 -10.25 29.42
N ALA A 636 0.01 -10.44 30.51
CA ALA A 636 -0.80 -11.61 30.78
C ALA A 636 -2.28 -11.26 30.58
N LEU A 637 -2.92 -11.92 29.62
CA LEU A 637 -4.36 -11.83 29.41
C LEU A 637 -5.05 -12.99 30.13
N VAL A 638 -6.03 -12.66 30.98
CA VAL A 638 -6.71 -13.67 31.81
C VAL A 638 -8.21 -13.46 31.73
N ARG A 639 -8.94 -14.53 31.44
CA ARG A 639 -10.40 -14.58 31.57
C ARG A 639 -10.77 -15.37 32.81
N THR A 640 -11.34 -14.70 33.81
CA THR A 640 -11.90 -15.33 35.00
C THR A 640 -13.42 -15.45 34.89
N LYS A 641 -13.95 -16.58 35.35
CA LYS A 641 -15.40 -16.84 35.52
C LYS A 641 -15.81 -16.86 36.99
N ASP A 642 -14.92 -16.48 37.90
CA ASP A 642 -15.28 -16.31 39.30
C ASP A 642 -16.25 -15.14 39.41
N ALA A 643 -17.49 -15.45 39.80
CA ALA A 643 -18.55 -14.46 39.92
C ALA A 643 -18.21 -13.37 40.94
N SER A 644 -17.50 -13.71 42.01
CA SER A 644 -17.11 -12.72 43.04
C SER A 644 -16.11 -11.70 42.47
N VAL A 645 -15.12 -12.17 41.71
CA VAL A 645 -14.14 -11.31 41.04
C VAL A 645 -14.81 -10.48 39.95
N ALA A 646 -15.68 -11.08 39.13
CA ALA A 646 -16.38 -10.35 38.06
C ALA A 646 -17.28 -9.23 38.61
N VAL A 647 -18.00 -9.49 39.72
CA VAL A 647 -18.82 -8.47 40.41
C VAL A 647 -17.95 -7.36 41.00
N GLU A 648 -16.81 -7.72 41.59
CA GLU A 648 -15.89 -6.74 42.17
C GLU A 648 -15.28 -5.83 41.08
N LEU A 649 -14.77 -6.40 39.99
CA LEU A 649 -14.23 -5.64 38.85
C LEU A 649 -15.28 -4.78 38.14
N ALA A 650 -16.56 -5.16 38.21
CA ALA A 650 -17.67 -4.38 37.65
C ALA A 650 -18.07 -3.17 38.50
N SER A 651 -17.79 -3.20 39.81
CA SER A 651 -18.29 -2.21 40.77
C SER A 651 -17.25 -1.18 41.22
N ALA A 652 -16.00 -1.34 40.78
CA ALA A 652 -14.87 -0.49 41.14
C ALA A 652 -14.04 -0.11 39.90
N ASP A 653 -13.02 0.72 40.10
CA ASP A 653 -11.97 0.99 39.12
C ASP A 653 -10.77 0.08 39.40
N PRO A 654 -10.57 -1.01 38.64
CA PRO A 654 -9.51 -1.96 38.92
C PRO A 654 -8.15 -1.58 38.36
N ILE A 655 -8.04 -0.45 37.64
CA ILE A 655 -6.81 -0.11 36.93
C ILE A 655 -5.74 0.31 37.93
N GLY A 656 -4.58 -0.35 37.86
CA GLY A 656 -3.47 -0.22 38.79
C GLY A 656 -3.52 -1.18 39.98
N TRP A 657 -4.56 -2.01 40.14
CA TRP A 657 -4.59 -3.00 41.21
C TRP A 657 -3.53 -4.08 41.02
N GLN A 658 -3.00 -4.59 42.13
CA GLN A 658 -2.10 -5.75 42.11
C GLN A 658 -2.91 -7.04 42.25
N VAL A 659 -2.65 -7.97 41.33
CA VAL A 659 -3.28 -9.28 41.32
C VAL A 659 -2.25 -10.39 41.23
N THR A 660 -2.60 -11.55 41.78
CA THR A 660 -1.91 -12.82 41.48
C THR A 660 -2.75 -13.60 40.48
N VAL A 661 -2.13 -13.97 39.36
CA VAL A 661 -2.72 -14.83 38.33
C VAL A 661 -2.27 -16.27 38.54
N ALA A 662 -3.19 -17.23 38.43
CA ALA A 662 -2.88 -18.65 38.37
C ALA A 662 -3.86 -19.37 37.42
N GLY A 663 -3.48 -19.55 36.16
CA GLY A 663 -4.39 -20.07 35.14
C GLY A 663 -5.53 -19.08 34.86
N SER A 664 -6.78 -19.49 35.07
CA SER A 664 -7.95 -18.61 34.97
C SER A 664 -8.27 -17.86 36.27
N ASP A 665 -7.60 -18.19 37.37
CA ASP A 665 -7.88 -17.62 38.68
C ASP A 665 -7.13 -16.28 38.83
N VAL A 666 -7.85 -15.26 39.29
CA VAL A 666 -7.34 -13.92 39.56
C VAL A 666 -7.62 -13.61 41.02
N THR A 667 -6.57 -13.44 41.82
CA THR A 667 -6.68 -13.03 43.23
C THR A 667 -6.28 -11.56 43.35
N ILE A 668 -7.16 -10.73 43.91
CA ILE A 668 -6.89 -9.31 44.16
C ILE A 668 -6.09 -9.19 45.46
N GLU A 669 -4.83 -8.79 45.35
CA GLU A 669 -3.90 -8.65 46.49
C GLU A 669 -3.99 -7.24 47.09
N ASP A 670 -4.05 -6.22 46.24
CA ASP A 670 -4.06 -4.82 46.64
C ASP A 670 -4.95 -3.98 45.70
N ARG A 671 -5.74 -3.08 46.29
CA ARG A 671 -6.72 -2.20 45.63
C ARG A 671 -6.22 -0.76 45.50
N ASP A 672 -5.04 -0.46 46.05
CA ASP A 672 -4.39 0.83 45.79
C ASP A 672 -3.96 0.90 44.33
N ARG A 673 -3.90 2.12 43.78
CA ARG A 673 -3.47 2.34 42.39
C ARG A 673 -1.95 2.30 42.31
N HIS A 674 -1.40 1.22 41.75
CA HIS A 674 0.03 1.08 41.46
C HIS A 674 0.36 1.51 40.03
N GLU A 675 1.61 1.89 39.82
CA GLU A 675 2.12 2.19 38.49
C GLU A 675 2.23 0.90 37.67
N VAL A 676 1.69 0.92 36.45
CA VAL A 676 1.83 -0.19 35.51
C VAL A 676 3.29 -0.21 35.02
N PRO A 677 3.99 -1.36 35.07
CA PRO A 677 5.36 -1.45 34.59
C PRO A 677 5.51 -0.90 33.16
N PRO A 678 6.52 -0.05 32.89
CA PRO A 678 6.68 0.60 31.59
C PRO A 678 6.89 -0.44 30.48
N CYS A 679 6.49 -0.09 29.26
CA CYS A 679 6.77 -0.93 28.11
C CYS A 679 8.29 -0.93 27.84
N PRO A 680 8.91 -2.08 27.52
CA PRO A 680 10.29 -2.10 27.08
C PRO A 680 10.50 -1.27 25.81
N GLU A 681 11.62 -0.57 25.73
CA GLU A 681 12.04 0.15 24.52
C GLU A 681 12.21 -0.80 23.33
N PRO A 682 11.90 -0.37 22.09
CA PRO A 682 12.12 -1.18 20.90
C PRO A 682 13.58 -1.60 20.76
N THR A 683 13.81 -2.83 20.30
CA THR A 683 15.16 -3.36 20.05
C THR A 683 15.81 -2.79 18.79
N VAL A 684 15.04 -2.11 17.95
CA VAL A 684 15.48 -1.33 16.79
C VAL A 684 14.72 0.00 16.79
N LEU A 685 15.45 1.12 16.69
CA LEU A 685 14.89 2.46 16.60
C LEU A 685 15.03 2.99 15.16
N VAL A 686 14.09 3.83 14.74
CA VAL A 686 14.10 4.48 13.42
C VAL A 686 13.92 5.98 13.58
N GLU A 687 14.76 6.75 12.90
CA GLU A 687 14.68 8.21 12.85
C GLU A 687 14.93 8.67 11.40
N ASP A 688 13.99 9.40 10.82
CA ASP A 688 14.16 9.99 9.49
C ASP A 688 14.68 11.43 9.59
N ARG A 689 15.79 11.72 8.91
CA ARG A 689 16.43 13.03 8.80
C ARG A 689 16.43 13.49 7.35
N GLY A 690 15.34 14.13 6.93
CA GLY A 690 15.11 14.44 5.52
C GLY A 690 14.95 13.16 4.72
N GLN A 691 15.77 12.97 3.68
CA GLN A 691 15.74 11.78 2.81
C GLN A 691 16.68 10.66 3.30
N VAL A 692 17.16 10.72 4.56
CA VAL A 692 18.04 9.72 5.17
C VAL A 692 17.34 9.05 6.34
N ARG A 693 17.28 7.72 6.34
CA ARG A 693 16.72 6.92 7.44
C ARG A 693 17.82 6.38 8.35
N VAL A 694 17.81 6.73 9.63
CA VAL A 694 18.74 6.20 10.63
C VAL A 694 18.08 5.00 11.33
N ILE A 695 18.72 3.85 11.25
CA ILE A 695 18.29 2.58 11.86
C ILE A 695 19.28 2.25 12.98
N THR A 696 18.81 2.21 14.23
CA THR A 696 19.67 1.98 15.40
C THR A 696 19.33 0.67 16.07
N LEU A 697 20.28 -0.26 16.14
CA LEU A 697 20.18 -1.46 16.99
C LEU A 697 20.24 -1.03 18.47
N ASN A 698 19.21 -1.35 19.25
CA ASN A 698 18.99 -0.80 20.58
C ASN A 698 18.91 -1.89 21.66
N ARG A 699 19.99 -2.65 21.82
CA ARG A 699 20.18 -3.60 22.94
C ARG A 699 21.56 -3.39 23.58
N PRO A 700 21.89 -2.19 24.08
CA PRO A 700 23.25 -1.87 24.54
C PRO A 700 23.73 -2.77 25.69
N ALA A 701 22.82 -3.21 26.58
CA ALA A 701 23.12 -4.17 27.65
C ALA A 701 23.57 -5.56 27.15
N ARG A 702 23.30 -5.87 25.88
CA ARG A 702 23.75 -7.08 25.16
C ARG A 702 24.70 -6.74 24.02
N ARG A 703 25.29 -5.54 24.00
CA ARG A 703 26.16 -5.05 22.92
C ARG A 703 25.50 -5.17 21.54
N ASN A 704 24.20 -4.90 21.48
CA ASN A 704 23.37 -4.96 20.29
C ASN A 704 23.40 -6.33 19.59
N ALA A 705 23.54 -7.41 20.35
CA ALA A 705 23.38 -8.75 19.81
C ALA A 705 21.96 -8.95 19.26
N ILE A 706 21.81 -9.77 18.22
CA ILE A 706 20.53 -9.99 17.51
C ILE A 706 19.91 -11.31 17.94
N ASP A 707 18.74 -11.24 18.56
CA ASP A 707 17.81 -12.35 18.76
C ASP A 707 16.75 -12.39 17.64
N LEU A 708 15.81 -13.34 17.67
CA LEU A 708 14.82 -13.46 16.59
C LEU A 708 13.91 -12.23 16.53
N ALA A 709 13.48 -11.72 17.68
CA ALA A 709 12.64 -10.51 17.75
C ALA A 709 13.33 -9.29 17.12
N THR A 710 14.63 -9.09 17.41
CA THR A 710 15.41 -8.00 16.79
C THR A 710 15.58 -8.21 15.28
N ALA A 711 15.78 -9.45 14.83
CA ALA A 711 15.90 -9.76 13.41
C ALA A 711 14.58 -9.49 12.64
N GLN A 712 13.44 -9.90 13.20
CA GLN A 712 12.12 -9.64 12.62
C GLN A 712 11.82 -8.14 12.55
N LEU A 713 12.17 -7.39 13.60
CA LEU A 713 11.98 -5.94 13.59
C LEU A 713 12.90 -5.25 12.57
N LEU A 714 14.16 -5.70 12.45
CA LEU A 714 15.09 -5.17 11.44
C LEU A 714 14.59 -5.48 10.02
N GLU A 715 14.07 -6.69 9.77
CA GLU A 715 13.46 -7.05 8.48
C GLU A 715 12.32 -6.09 8.12
N LYS A 716 11.38 -5.88 9.05
CA LYS A 716 10.25 -4.96 8.88
C LYS A 716 10.71 -3.54 8.55
N VAL A 717 11.73 -3.05 9.25
CA VAL A 717 12.28 -1.69 9.04
C VAL A 717 12.98 -1.57 7.68
N ILE A 718 13.70 -2.60 7.23
CA ILE A 718 14.39 -2.59 5.94
C ILE A 718 13.40 -2.72 4.78
N ASP A 719 12.38 -3.58 4.89
CA ASP A 719 11.30 -3.63 3.91
C ASP A 719 10.59 -2.29 3.78
N ALA A 720 10.25 -1.68 4.91
CA ALA A 720 9.65 -0.35 4.94
C ALA A 720 10.59 0.74 4.39
N PHE A 721 11.91 0.59 4.53
CA PHE A 721 12.88 1.47 3.87
C PHE A 721 12.88 1.29 2.35
N GLU A 722 12.78 0.06 1.85
CA GLU A 722 12.73 -0.24 0.41
C GLU A 722 11.47 0.33 -0.25
N ASP A 723 10.33 0.29 0.43
CA ASP A 723 9.04 0.71 -0.11
C ASP A 723 8.78 2.24 -0.02
N ASP A 724 9.64 2.99 0.68
CA ASP A 724 9.46 4.42 0.93
C ASP A 724 10.33 5.29 0.00
N ASP A 725 9.70 5.88 -1.03
CA ASP A 725 10.37 6.78 -2.00
C ASP A 725 10.85 8.11 -1.38
N SER A 726 10.34 8.49 -0.20
CA SER A 726 10.73 9.75 0.46
C SER A 726 12.11 9.66 1.12
N VAL A 727 12.60 8.45 1.37
CA VAL A 727 13.95 8.18 1.89
C VAL A 727 14.80 7.46 0.84
N ARG A 728 16.03 7.95 0.64
CA ARG A 728 16.93 7.48 -0.43
C ARG A 728 18.12 6.69 0.08
N VAL A 729 18.52 6.90 1.34
CA VAL A 729 19.71 6.29 1.94
C VAL A 729 19.39 5.87 3.38
N ALA A 730 19.86 4.69 3.79
CA ALA A 730 19.80 4.26 5.18
C ALA A 730 21.17 4.35 5.86
N VAL A 731 21.19 4.70 7.15
CA VAL A 731 22.35 4.60 8.02
C VAL A 731 22.04 3.59 9.12
N LEU A 732 22.73 2.45 9.13
CA LEU A 732 22.64 1.43 10.18
C LEU A 732 23.68 1.72 11.26
N THR A 733 23.28 1.78 12.53
CA THR A 733 24.16 2.03 13.68
C THR A 733 23.74 1.21 14.92
N GLY A 734 24.53 1.27 15.99
CA GLY A 734 24.25 0.60 17.26
C GLY A 734 24.28 1.56 18.46
N ALA A 735 23.33 1.41 19.38
CA ALA A 735 23.25 2.18 20.61
C ALA A 735 24.34 1.79 21.62
N GLY A 736 24.70 2.73 22.51
CA GLY A 736 25.58 2.44 23.66
C GLY A 736 27.05 2.17 23.32
N GLY A 737 27.57 2.75 22.23
CA GLY A 737 28.99 2.73 21.88
C GLY A 737 29.50 1.38 21.36
N THR A 738 28.62 0.52 20.87
CA THR A 738 29.00 -0.72 20.18
C THR A 738 28.05 -0.94 19.02
N PHE A 739 28.56 -1.21 17.82
CA PHE A 739 27.74 -1.46 16.65
C PHE A 739 26.91 -2.73 16.83
N CYS A 740 27.56 -3.90 16.87
CA CYS A 740 26.87 -5.17 17.07
C CYS A 740 27.86 -6.30 17.41
N ALA A 741 27.53 -7.10 18.42
CA ALA A 741 28.29 -8.29 18.81
C ALA A 741 27.89 -9.57 18.06
N GLY A 742 26.96 -9.49 17.12
CA GLY A 742 26.46 -10.61 16.31
C GLY A 742 25.22 -11.29 16.90
N MET A 743 25.03 -12.56 16.58
CA MET A 743 23.87 -13.33 17.06
C MET A 743 23.89 -13.48 18.58
N ASP A 744 22.73 -13.36 19.22
CA ASP A 744 22.58 -13.61 20.66
C ASP A 744 22.76 -15.10 20.96
N LEU A 745 23.97 -15.51 21.33
CA LEU A 745 24.30 -16.91 21.61
C LEU A 745 23.52 -17.48 22.81
N LYS A 746 22.99 -16.63 23.71
CA LYS A 746 22.13 -17.11 24.79
C LYS A 746 20.76 -17.49 24.25
N ALA A 747 20.19 -16.69 23.35
CA ALA A 747 18.96 -17.02 22.62
C ALA A 747 19.13 -18.29 21.78
N ALA A 748 20.23 -18.37 21.01
CA ALA A 748 20.54 -19.54 20.19
C ALA A 748 20.68 -20.84 21.02
N ALA A 749 21.27 -20.76 22.22
CA ALA A 749 21.35 -21.90 23.13
C ALA A 749 19.97 -22.40 23.63
N MET A 750 18.94 -21.56 23.54
CA MET A 750 17.54 -21.88 23.84
C MET A 750 16.74 -22.31 22.60
N GLY A 751 17.41 -22.45 21.44
CA GLY A 751 16.79 -22.85 20.17
C GLY A 751 16.26 -21.70 19.33
N GLU A 752 16.46 -20.45 19.76
CA GLU A 752 16.02 -19.25 19.05
C GLU A 752 17.14 -18.72 18.15
N PHE A 753 17.04 -18.99 16.85
CA PHE A 753 17.98 -18.48 15.85
C PHE A 753 17.44 -17.20 15.22
N ALA A 754 18.29 -16.19 15.10
CA ALA A 754 17.97 -14.92 14.46
C ALA A 754 17.92 -15.06 12.92
N ILE A 755 16.92 -15.78 12.41
CA ILE A 755 16.70 -16.03 10.98
C ILE A 755 15.23 -15.73 10.69
N THR A 756 14.99 -14.79 9.78
CA THR A 756 13.64 -14.44 9.31
C THR A 756 13.31 -15.17 8.02
N GLU A 757 12.02 -15.25 7.69
CA GLU A 757 11.54 -16.00 6.53
C GLU A 757 11.96 -15.35 5.20
N ARG A 758 11.87 -14.02 5.09
CA ARG A 758 12.12 -13.27 3.85
C ARG A 758 13.59 -12.89 3.67
N ARG A 759 14.19 -12.25 4.67
CA ARG A 759 15.56 -11.70 4.60
C ARG A 759 16.63 -12.56 5.27
N GLY A 760 16.25 -13.69 5.86
CA GLY A 760 17.17 -14.72 6.33
C GLY A 760 17.97 -14.31 7.60
N PRO A 761 19.24 -14.73 7.73
CA PRO A 761 20.03 -14.46 8.93
C PRO A 761 20.11 -12.98 9.28
N LEU A 762 20.00 -12.69 10.58
CA LEU A 762 20.02 -11.35 11.17
C LEU A 762 18.91 -10.41 10.67
N GLY A 763 17.93 -10.90 9.90
CA GLY A 763 16.82 -10.11 9.37
C GLY A 763 17.14 -9.25 8.15
N ILE A 764 18.33 -9.41 7.57
CA ILE A 764 18.80 -8.51 6.49
C ILE A 764 19.77 -9.18 5.50
N ALA A 765 20.40 -10.29 5.88
CA ALA A 765 21.61 -10.73 5.18
C ALA A 765 21.39 -11.52 3.89
N ALA A 766 20.20 -12.09 3.66
CA ALA A 766 19.96 -12.97 2.51
C ALA A 766 19.34 -12.27 1.30
N GLN A 767 18.57 -11.20 1.50
CA GLN A 767 17.93 -10.45 0.41
C GLN A 767 18.69 -9.15 0.14
N PRO A 768 19.13 -8.88 -1.10
CA PRO A 768 19.71 -7.59 -1.47
C PRO A 768 18.77 -6.43 -1.16
N ILE A 769 19.34 -5.32 -0.70
CA ILE A 769 18.66 -4.02 -0.56
C ILE A 769 18.87 -3.30 -1.89
N SER A 770 17.90 -2.53 -2.39
CA SER A 770 18.04 -1.79 -3.66
C SER A 770 18.59 -0.39 -3.45
N LYS A 771 18.24 0.23 -2.32
CA LYS A 771 18.72 1.57 -1.93
C LYS A 771 20.04 1.54 -1.14
N PRO A 772 20.89 2.58 -1.24
CA PRO A 772 22.17 2.64 -0.53
C PRO A 772 22.05 2.54 1.00
N VAL A 773 22.96 1.77 1.61
CA VAL A 773 23.09 1.61 3.06
C VAL A 773 24.50 1.95 3.53
N ILE A 774 24.61 2.73 4.60
CA ILE A 774 25.86 3.09 5.27
C ILE A 774 25.87 2.45 6.66
N ALA A 775 26.90 1.68 7.00
CA ALA A 775 27.14 1.24 8.37
C ALA A 775 27.96 2.29 9.12
N ALA A 776 27.38 2.84 10.19
CA ALA A 776 28.03 3.72 11.15
C ALA A 776 28.52 2.90 12.35
N VAL A 777 29.76 2.45 12.31
CA VAL A 777 30.34 1.51 13.27
C VAL A 777 31.06 2.23 14.40
N GLU A 778 30.45 2.24 15.58
CA GLU A 778 31.10 2.58 16.86
C GLU A 778 31.56 1.30 17.57
N GLY A 779 32.72 1.32 18.22
CA GLY A 779 33.22 0.16 18.97
C GLY A 779 33.33 -1.12 18.13
N HIS A 780 32.66 -2.20 18.55
CA HIS A 780 32.84 -3.52 17.95
C HIS A 780 31.77 -3.86 16.89
N ALA A 781 32.23 -4.32 15.72
CA ALA A 781 31.45 -5.06 14.73
C ALA A 781 32.00 -6.49 14.63
N LEU A 782 31.46 -7.40 15.44
CA LEU A 782 31.99 -8.76 15.59
C LEU A 782 30.96 -9.83 15.25
N ALA A 783 31.43 -10.97 14.74
CA ALA A 783 30.61 -12.09 14.30
C ALA A 783 29.53 -11.61 13.32
N GLY A 784 28.27 -11.98 13.55
CA GLY A 784 27.13 -11.43 12.81
C GLY A 784 27.09 -9.90 12.72
N GLY A 785 27.66 -9.15 13.68
CA GLY A 785 27.75 -7.70 13.60
C GLY A 785 28.74 -7.21 12.53
N CYS A 786 29.81 -7.96 12.28
CA CYS A 786 30.67 -7.73 11.11
C CYS A 786 29.91 -8.09 9.82
N GLU A 787 29.12 -9.16 9.84
CA GLU A 787 28.28 -9.55 8.70
C GLU A 787 27.24 -8.47 8.34
N LEU A 788 26.63 -7.81 9.33
CA LEU A 788 25.76 -6.65 9.13
C LEU A 788 26.50 -5.47 8.49
N ALA A 789 27.69 -5.14 8.99
CA ALA A 789 28.49 -4.07 8.40
C ALA A 789 28.87 -4.39 6.94
N LEU A 790 29.09 -5.67 6.63
CA LEU A 790 29.38 -6.14 5.28
C LEU A 790 28.17 -6.12 4.33
N VAL A 791 26.94 -6.13 4.86
CA VAL A 791 25.71 -5.91 4.07
C VAL A 791 25.64 -4.47 3.56
N ALA A 792 26.16 -3.49 4.32
CA ALA A 792 26.14 -2.08 3.91
C ALA A 792 27.12 -1.81 2.75
N ASP A 793 26.74 -0.90 1.85
CA ASP A 793 27.58 -0.47 0.72
C ASP A 793 28.83 0.25 1.21
N LEU A 794 28.64 1.14 2.18
CA LEU A 794 29.68 2.01 2.71
C LEU A 794 29.81 1.83 4.22
N ILE A 795 31.03 1.95 4.73
CA ILE A 795 31.32 1.85 6.17
C ILE A 795 32.03 3.12 6.63
N VAL A 796 31.44 3.80 7.61
CA VAL A 796 32.09 4.84 8.41
C VAL A 796 32.33 4.25 9.79
N ALA A 797 33.56 4.32 10.29
CA ALA A 797 33.93 3.66 11.54
C ALA A 797 34.69 4.60 12.48
N SER A 798 34.56 4.36 13.80
CA SER A 798 35.39 5.05 14.78
C SER A 798 36.85 4.60 14.64
N SER A 799 37.79 5.50 14.95
CA SER A 799 39.22 5.19 14.96
C SER A 799 39.59 4.04 15.91
N ASP A 800 38.80 3.80 16.96
CA ASP A 800 38.98 2.73 17.94
C ASP A 800 38.13 1.47 17.67
N SER A 801 37.41 1.43 16.55
CA SER A 801 36.56 0.29 16.20
C SER A 801 37.34 -0.96 15.81
N GLN A 802 36.70 -2.11 16.01
CA GLN A 802 37.25 -3.43 15.63
C GLN A 802 36.24 -4.26 14.84
N PHE A 803 36.74 -4.93 13.81
CA PHE A 803 35.97 -5.77 12.89
C PHE A 803 36.46 -7.20 12.92
N GLY A 804 35.57 -8.19 12.89
CA GLY A 804 36.01 -9.59 12.79
C GLY A 804 34.90 -10.62 12.80
N ILE A 805 35.24 -11.83 12.36
CA ILE A 805 34.36 -13.01 12.32
C ILE A 805 34.94 -14.15 13.20
N PRO A 806 34.79 -14.08 14.54
CA PRO A 806 35.39 -15.01 15.50
C PRO A 806 34.62 -16.34 15.65
N GLU A 807 33.72 -16.68 14.73
CA GLU A 807 32.86 -17.87 14.76
C GLU A 807 33.66 -19.17 14.83
N VAL A 808 34.79 -19.26 14.12
CA VAL A 808 35.66 -20.44 14.11
C VAL A 808 36.21 -20.78 15.50
N LYS A 809 36.40 -19.77 16.37
CA LYS A 809 36.82 -19.98 17.77
C LYS A 809 35.74 -20.63 18.63
N ARG A 810 34.51 -20.72 18.11
CA ARG A 810 33.32 -21.26 18.79
C ARG A 810 32.75 -22.48 18.05
N GLY A 811 33.48 -23.03 17.07
CA GLY A 811 33.01 -24.15 16.25
C GLY A 811 31.86 -23.79 15.30
N LEU A 812 31.72 -22.49 14.97
CA LEU A 812 30.69 -21.96 14.07
C LEU A 812 31.33 -21.41 12.79
N VAL A 813 30.49 -21.04 11.83
CA VAL A 813 30.89 -20.37 10.58
C VAL A 813 30.09 -19.08 10.45
N ALA A 814 30.72 -18.00 9.97
CA ALA A 814 30.06 -16.73 9.62
C ALA A 814 29.18 -16.93 8.36
N ALA A 815 28.01 -17.52 8.59
CA ALA A 815 27.08 -18.02 7.58
C ALA A 815 25.97 -17.01 7.22
N ALA A 816 25.91 -15.84 7.85
CA ALA A 816 25.11 -14.70 7.36
C ALA A 816 25.83 -13.96 6.21
N GLY A 817 26.74 -14.63 5.51
CA GLY A 817 27.46 -14.13 4.35
C GLY A 817 28.80 -13.46 4.67
N GLY A 818 29.30 -13.54 5.91
CA GLY A 818 30.58 -12.97 6.30
C GLY A 818 31.75 -13.50 5.47
N VAL A 819 31.88 -14.82 5.34
CA VAL A 819 32.94 -15.42 4.52
C VAL A 819 32.78 -15.11 3.02
N LEU A 820 31.54 -14.96 2.55
CA LEU A 820 31.24 -14.62 1.15
C LEU A 820 31.67 -13.18 0.85
N ARG A 821 31.16 -12.22 1.62
CA ARG A 821 31.36 -10.78 1.41
C ARG A 821 32.79 -10.33 1.71
N LEU A 822 33.47 -10.93 2.71
CA LEU A 822 34.88 -10.66 2.94
C LEU A 822 35.74 -11.04 1.72
N SER A 823 35.44 -12.18 1.08
CA SER A 823 36.20 -12.61 -0.10
C SER A 823 36.01 -11.72 -1.32
N GLN A 824 34.88 -11.00 -1.38
CA GLN A 824 34.56 -10.04 -2.44
C GLN A 824 35.14 -8.65 -2.17
N ARG A 825 35.22 -8.24 -0.89
CA ARG A 825 35.56 -6.87 -0.48
C ARG A 825 36.98 -6.67 0.02
N LEU A 826 37.71 -7.75 0.31
CA LEU A 826 39.10 -7.70 0.80
C LEU A 826 40.03 -8.54 -0.07
N PRO A 827 41.35 -8.23 -0.07
CA PRO A 827 42.34 -9.13 -0.62
C PRO A 827 42.22 -10.53 0.00
N ARG A 828 42.21 -11.56 -0.84
CA ARG A 828 41.99 -12.96 -0.44
C ARG A 828 42.77 -13.37 0.81
N ASN A 829 44.06 -13.01 0.90
CA ASN A 829 44.91 -13.42 2.02
C ASN A 829 44.45 -12.81 3.36
N VAL A 830 43.95 -11.57 3.33
CA VAL A 830 43.39 -10.91 4.52
C VAL A 830 42.04 -11.53 4.90
N ALA A 831 41.17 -11.78 3.91
CA ALA A 831 39.90 -12.44 4.16
C ALA A 831 40.07 -13.85 4.78
N VAL A 832 41.03 -14.63 4.27
CA VAL A 832 41.39 -15.95 4.81
C VAL A 832 42.00 -15.84 6.20
N GLU A 833 42.87 -14.86 6.46
CA GLU A 833 43.42 -14.62 7.79
C GLU A 833 42.32 -14.35 8.82
N LEU A 834 41.41 -13.40 8.53
CA LEU A 834 40.26 -13.10 9.38
C LEU A 834 39.40 -14.34 9.63
N ALA A 835 39.08 -15.09 8.56
CA ALA A 835 38.21 -16.26 8.65
C ALA A 835 38.84 -17.46 9.38
N LEU A 836 40.15 -17.70 9.22
CA LEU A 836 40.82 -18.85 9.83
C LEU A 836 41.29 -18.59 11.26
N THR A 837 41.73 -17.37 11.56
CA THR A 837 42.20 -17.00 12.90
C THR A 837 41.04 -16.62 13.82
N GLY A 838 40.00 -15.98 13.27
CA GLY A 838 38.95 -15.34 14.05
C GLY A 838 39.45 -14.19 14.93
N ASP A 839 40.62 -13.63 14.65
CA ASP A 839 41.16 -12.45 15.34
C ASP A 839 40.55 -11.16 14.75
N PRO A 840 40.12 -10.20 15.61
CA PRO A 840 39.59 -8.94 15.12
C PRO A 840 40.71 -8.03 14.58
N MET A 841 40.35 -7.16 13.64
CA MET A 841 41.25 -6.21 13.01
C MET A 841 40.78 -4.76 13.24
N PRO A 842 41.69 -3.82 13.56
CA PRO A 842 41.33 -2.42 13.80
C PRO A 842 40.77 -1.70 12.57
N ALA A 843 39.87 -0.75 12.79
CA ALA A 843 39.25 0.06 11.74
C ALA A 843 40.27 0.80 10.86
N ALA A 844 41.36 1.31 11.44
CA ALA A 844 42.44 1.94 10.68
C ALA A 844 43.03 1.00 9.61
N ARG A 845 43.26 -0.27 9.97
CA ARG A 845 43.74 -1.27 9.00
C ARG A 845 42.67 -1.62 7.96
N MET A 846 41.40 -1.69 8.36
CA MET A 846 40.30 -1.89 7.41
C MET A 846 40.16 -0.73 6.41
N ALA A 847 40.45 0.50 6.83
CA ALA A 847 40.46 1.67 5.95
C ALA A 847 41.62 1.61 4.94
N GLU A 848 42.83 1.24 5.38
CA GLU A 848 43.98 1.01 4.48
C GLU A 848 43.69 -0.06 3.41
N LEU A 849 42.85 -1.04 3.74
CA LEU A 849 42.45 -2.13 2.86
C LEU A 849 41.24 -1.80 1.98
N GLY A 850 40.63 -0.63 2.15
CA GLY A 850 39.48 -0.17 1.36
C GLY A 850 38.12 -0.70 1.81
N LEU A 851 38.03 -1.39 2.95
CA LEU A 851 36.75 -1.85 3.49
C LEU A 851 36.00 -0.73 4.23
N VAL A 852 36.73 0.10 4.98
CA VAL A 852 36.18 1.28 5.66
C VAL A 852 36.42 2.52 4.80
N ASN A 853 35.35 3.25 4.46
CA ASN A 853 35.42 4.43 3.58
C ASN A 853 35.87 5.68 4.33
N ARG A 854 35.47 5.84 5.61
CA ARG A 854 35.83 6.99 6.45
C ARG A 854 36.09 6.57 7.88
N ILE A 855 37.11 7.17 8.48
CA ILE A 855 37.37 7.09 9.92
C ILE A 855 36.90 8.39 10.57
N ALA A 856 36.18 8.29 11.68
CA ALA A 856 35.77 9.42 12.51
C ALA A 856 36.29 9.27 13.94
N GLU A 857 36.26 10.37 14.70
CA GLU A 857 36.53 10.33 16.14
C GLU A 857 35.43 9.55 16.87
N PRO A 858 35.74 8.88 18.00
CA PRO A 858 34.74 8.17 18.79
C PRO A 858 33.57 9.08 19.18
N GLY A 859 32.34 8.61 18.97
CA GLY A 859 31.11 9.39 19.19
C GLY A 859 30.75 10.35 18.05
N LYS A 860 31.51 10.37 16.95
CA LYS A 860 31.27 11.19 15.76
C LYS A 860 30.99 10.39 14.48
N VAL A 861 30.88 9.07 14.60
CA VAL A 861 30.66 8.20 13.44
C VAL A 861 29.30 8.44 12.78
N LEU A 862 28.24 8.62 13.56
CA LEU A 862 26.90 8.88 13.01
C LEU A 862 26.86 10.22 12.25
N ASP A 863 27.44 11.28 12.82
CA ASP A 863 27.54 12.59 12.15
C ASP A 863 28.27 12.44 10.80
N ALA A 864 29.41 11.76 10.78
CA ALA A 864 30.19 11.54 9.56
C ALA A 864 29.49 10.62 8.53
N ALA A 865 28.67 9.67 8.98
CA ALA A 865 27.83 8.83 8.13
C ALA A 865 26.66 9.61 7.52
N LEU A 866 26.04 10.51 8.28
CA LEU A 866 25.01 11.42 7.77
C LEU A 866 25.57 12.39 6.73
N ASP A 867 26.78 12.93 6.95
CA ASP A 867 27.47 13.76 5.95
C ASP A 867 27.74 12.98 4.65
N LEU A 868 28.09 11.70 4.75
CA LEU A 868 28.25 10.82 3.59
C LEU A 868 26.92 10.51 2.91
N ALA A 869 25.86 10.23 3.68
CA ALA A 869 24.52 10.00 3.16
C ALA A 869 24.01 11.22 2.39
N GLN A 870 24.23 12.42 2.91
CA GLN A 870 23.80 13.67 2.27
C GLN A 870 24.50 13.89 0.93
N GLN A 871 25.74 13.45 0.77
CA GLN A 871 26.45 13.49 -0.51
C GLN A 871 25.87 12.52 -1.55
N ILE A 872 25.19 11.45 -1.12
CA ILE A 872 24.49 10.51 -2.01
C ILE A 872 23.12 11.07 -2.39
N VAL A 873 22.37 11.59 -1.41
CA VAL A 873 20.99 12.11 -1.56
C VAL A 873 20.87 13.20 -2.62
N ILE A 874 21.91 14.00 -2.83
CA ILE A 874 21.94 15.06 -3.84
C ILE A 874 22.08 14.56 -5.28
N ASN A 875 22.28 13.25 -5.51
CA ASN A 875 22.37 12.66 -6.85
C ASN A 875 21.04 12.05 -7.29
N ALA A 876 20.88 11.83 -8.59
CA ALA A 876 19.71 11.18 -9.16
C ALA A 876 19.55 9.75 -8.60
N PRO A 877 18.45 9.43 -7.90
CA PRO A 877 18.28 8.15 -7.20
C PRO A 877 18.34 6.94 -8.14
N ILE A 878 17.76 7.01 -9.35
CA ILE A 878 17.85 5.93 -10.33
C ILE A 878 19.30 5.68 -10.75
N SER A 879 20.07 6.75 -10.99
CA SER A 879 21.48 6.65 -11.36
C SER A 879 22.32 6.02 -10.25
N VAL A 880 22.05 6.38 -8.99
CA VAL A 880 22.74 5.78 -7.84
C VAL A 880 22.41 4.28 -7.72
N ALA A 881 21.11 3.92 -7.76
CA ALA A 881 20.67 2.55 -7.63
C ALA A 881 21.23 1.65 -8.75
N VAL A 882 21.15 2.10 -10.01
CA VAL A 882 21.68 1.37 -11.16
C VAL A 882 23.21 1.23 -11.10
N SER A 883 23.94 2.29 -10.72
CA SER A 883 25.40 2.22 -10.59
C SER A 883 25.82 1.19 -9.55
N ARG A 884 25.11 1.15 -8.43
CA ARG A 884 25.31 0.16 -7.37
C ARG A 884 24.98 -1.26 -7.87
N GLU A 885 23.84 -1.44 -8.53
CA GLU A 885 23.42 -2.73 -9.09
C GLU A 885 24.46 -3.31 -10.06
N ILE A 886 25.03 -2.48 -10.94
CA ILE A 886 26.12 -2.86 -11.84
C ILE A 886 27.33 -3.34 -11.05
N ILE A 887 27.77 -2.60 -10.02
CA ILE A 887 28.93 -2.97 -9.20
C ILE A 887 28.74 -4.32 -8.51
N GLU A 888 27.53 -4.60 -8.03
CA GLU A 888 27.21 -5.86 -7.34
C GLU A 888 27.15 -7.07 -8.27
N GLN A 889 26.59 -6.89 -9.47
CA GLN A 889 26.38 -7.99 -10.42
C GLN A 889 27.60 -8.25 -11.33
N ALA A 890 28.40 -7.22 -11.64
CA ALA A 890 29.52 -7.31 -12.58
C ALA A 890 30.51 -8.45 -12.32
N PRO A 891 30.88 -8.81 -11.07
CA PRO A 891 31.79 -9.93 -10.82
C PRO A 891 31.29 -11.29 -11.34
N GLY A 892 29.97 -11.44 -11.56
CA GLY A 892 29.37 -12.64 -12.12
C GLY A 892 29.28 -12.65 -13.65
N TRP A 893 29.62 -11.56 -14.32
CA TRP A 893 29.49 -11.42 -15.78
C TRP A 893 30.74 -11.94 -16.50
N SER A 894 30.55 -12.47 -17.71
CA SER A 894 31.65 -12.80 -18.60
C SER A 894 32.15 -11.52 -19.30
N ARG A 895 33.43 -11.49 -19.71
CA ARG A 895 33.99 -10.35 -20.46
C ARG A 895 33.26 -10.07 -21.79
N GLU A 896 32.64 -11.10 -22.36
CA GLU A 896 31.90 -10.99 -23.62
C GLU A 896 30.55 -10.30 -23.40
N GLU A 897 29.97 -10.42 -22.21
CA GLU A 897 28.64 -9.89 -21.86
C GLU A 897 28.69 -8.62 -20.99
N GLU A 898 29.83 -8.29 -20.35
CA GLU A 898 29.90 -7.26 -19.30
C GLU A 898 29.43 -5.88 -19.77
N PHE A 899 29.81 -5.46 -20.98
CA PHE A 899 29.38 -4.18 -21.54
C PHE A 899 27.90 -4.18 -21.93
N GLN A 900 27.38 -5.30 -22.46
CA GLN A 900 25.97 -5.41 -22.83
C GLN A 900 25.09 -5.37 -21.59
N ARG A 901 25.38 -6.19 -20.56
CA ARG A 901 24.63 -6.20 -19.30
C ARG A 901 24.71 -4.86 -18.58
N GLN A 902 25.88 -4.21 -18.58
CA GLN A 902 26.02 -2.85 -18.05
C GLN A 902 25.09 -1.88 -18.78
N LEU A 903 25.06 -1.92 -20.12
CA LEU A 903 24.20 -1.04 -20.91
C LEU A 903 22.72 -1.31 -20.64
N ASP A 904 22.29 -2.58 -20.61
CA ASP A 904 20.91 -2.96 -20.32
C ASP A 904 20.43 -2.35 -18.99
N LEU A 905 21.26 -2.44 -17.94
CA LEU A 905 20.96 -1.84 -16.63
C LEU A 905 21.06 -0.30 -16.65
N ALA A 906 22.13 0.25 -17.24
CA ALA A 906 22.43 1.67 -17.29
C ALA A 906 21.29 2.46 -17.95
N THR A 907 20.60 1.82 -18.90
CA THR A 907 19.70 2.57 -19.74
C THR A 907 18.40 2.98 -19.04
N ARG A 908 17.97 2.25 -18.00
CA ARG A 908 16.94 2.73 -17.08
C ARG A 908 17.29 4.10 -16.49
N ALA A 909 18.56 4.33 -16.16
CA ALA A 909 19.01 5.62 -15.65
C ALA A 909 19.12 6.68 -16.77
N VAL A 910 19.70 6.32 -17.92
CA VAL A 910 19.95 7.27 -19.03
C VAL A 910 18.66 7.88 -19.59
N LEU A 911 17.54 7.17 -19.49
CA LEU A 911 16.27 7.59 -20.06
C LEU A 911 15.23 8.09 -19.06
N SER A 912 15.62 8.17 -17.79
CA SER A 912 14.75 8.66 -16.72
C SER A 912 14.41 10.16 -16.89
N GLU A 913 13.33 10.62 -16.24
CA GLU A 913 13.07 12.05 -16.09
C GLU A 913 14.25 12.71 -15.35
N ASP A 914 14.88 11.99 -14.42
CA ASP A 914 16.08 12.47 -13.71
C ASP A 914 17.25 12.73 -14.68
N ALA A 915 17.49 11.90 -15.69
CA ALA A 915 18.55 12.19 -16.67
C ALA A 915 18.27 13.48 -17.45
N THR A 916 17.01 13.69 -17.85
CA THR A 916 16.57 14.91 -18.53
C THR A 916 16.73 16.14 -17.64
N GLU A 917 16.25 16.05 -16.40
CA GLU A 917 16.38 17.11 -15.40
C GLU A 917 17.84 17.45 -15.11
N GLY A 918 18.72 16.44 -15.05
CA GLY A 918 20.15 16.66 -14.85
C GLY A 918 20.77 17.49 -15.96
N VAL A 919 20.40 17.22 -17.22
CA VAL A 919 20.85 18.00 -18.39
C VAL A 919 20.28 19.42 -18.36
N VAL A 920 18.99 19.59 -18.06
CA VAL A 920 18.32 20.90 -18.00
C VAL A 920 18.90 21.75 -16.87
N ALA A 921 18.98 21.21 -15.64
CA ALA A 921 19.51 21.92 -14.49
C ALA A 921 20.98 22.36 -14.69
N PHE A 922 21.78 21.51 -15.34
CA PHE A 922 23.15 21.85 -15.73
C PHE A 922 23.20 23.02 -16.72
N ALA A 923 22.37 22.98 -17.76
CA ALA A 923 22.27 24.06 -18.76
C ALA A 923 21.76 25.39 -18.15
N GLU A 924 20.88 25.31 -17.16
CA GLU A 924 20.27 26.46 -16.48
C GLU A 924 21.06 26.95 -15.25
N HIS A 925 22.19 26.30 -14.91
CA HIS A 925 23.00 26.59 -13.72
C HIS A 925 22.20 26.60 -12.40
N ARG A 926 21.21 25.72 -12.28
CA ARG A 926 20.41 25.54 -11.05
C ARG A 926 20.65 24.16 -10.43
N GLN A 927 20.21 24.00 -9.19
CA GLN A 927 20.20 22.68 -8.57
C GLN A 927 19.12 21.80 -9.22
N PRO A 928 19.41 20.53 -9.50
CA PRO A 928 18.43 19.60 -10.03
C PRO A 928 17.40 19.19 -8.97
N VAL A 929 16.18 18.91 -9.41
CA VAL A 929 15.08 18.40 -8.59
C VAL A 929 14.76 16.98 -9.03
N TRP A 930 15.39 16.01 -8.36
CA TRP A 930 15.23 14.59 -8.67
C TRP A 930 13.87 14.06 -8.23
N LYS A 931 13.17 13.38 -9.14
CA LYS A 931 11.84 12.78 -8.92
C LYS A 931 11.90 11.27 -8.77
N GLY A 932 12.99 10.61 -9.19
CA GLY A 932 13.14 9.16 -9.08
C GLY A 932 12.25 8.35 -10.01
N ARG A 933 11.98 8.87 -11.20
CA ARG A 933 11.22 8.21 -12.26
C ARG A 933 11.81 8.48 -13.63
#